data_AF-A0A135W6A6-F1
#
_entry.id   AF-A0A135W6A6-F1
#
_cell.length_a   1.000
_cell.length_b   1.000
_cell.length_c   1.000
_cell.angle_alpha   90.00
_cell.angle_beta   90.00
_cell.angle_gamma   90.00
#
_symmetry.space_group_name_H-M   'P 1'
#
loop_
_entity.id
_entity.type
_entity.pdbx_description
1 polymer ?
#
loop_
_entity_poly.entity_id
_entity_poly.type
_entity_poly.pdbx_seq_one_letter_code
_entity_poly.pdbx_strand_id
1 'polypeptide(L)'
;MTSNETSVKIDNLITEKQDSKNYLKNLSILVQELYNIQELTYNEEYLFRKENNIEIQRFVAVSFLRILSSCNADHIENSKQRMLGFIQVSLPELKTILKITDKTKNFEIEKIFKNFVREREEELKEHLVFSGKKISDIISFQQKFRGTVNNKSQIIIKTVCSDLVKTSTLNEIFRSIESFVDSDEESRYENYQQVITVLNTYLSTVEYNGTKYAREIFHPSFTSLKQLITKEIEKSPYVLPADIDVRSTEKKYPFINGSKNFISLIVTNYGAGFANKVKITIKDYNSNEISLHHKFRYLGSLKVESISVDFQYECLKTFHNTSIDLEVKWKDLKNDQHKIKKTINLVAQNVNINWEEIQFKKPYNLEPVENNSDLIGREIILNNLKNTISSPVGSSYIYGQRRVGKTSIVKTLQNSFSNSDLLIIYIEAGDWNDAKDPFKSMKNLGERIVKKIKKYSSKFQHLEIPKFEESFNLLTDFLEDVTDIDPNFRCLIILDEFDRISSSLYERGDIAKSFTLTLRSISNRANFGFILVGGEKMEHILSQWQEFNKFSPIRVDYFTKERDWEDFIKLITKPVENILEVSESAITHIYEETAGNPYFTKKICMELFSNMINNRDIHVTEKEAIKASTIARNSANIGATDFSHFWEDGIKGTVEKEEEVSLMRRKLLIVLSQLLINEKNLDKQTIKDAGSEVGLKDYDIDKYLLEFEQRKILQSEDNVYYFVVIFFKEWLISGGKDKIIATFDEEERVILQQKIEENLSVKTEEIDLILKRIEVYKSKKITINDIRNWLNQFEEVQDQRLMFKLLQNFKLYSELEVRLKLQNIFSLVIKDFIKRNLERVLEHAKRKRDDILVTYIDQSPGKGSSYYTKLFADENNLYTDLICVPEMIQAKIKEKISIRGLVIIDDFIGSGRTIVENFEAYFIDDLINLVKNRKITIYICAITGFLESKESILQKLTKFNLDIEILIVDILDNTDKCFDANSKIFENHLEHKKAKEICLQKGEILVQKNPLGFSNGETLIAFPINCPNNTLPIFWKKTKTWQPLFERTS
;
A
#
# COMPACT_ATOMS: atom_id res chain seq x y z
N MET A 1 51.46 27.29 -21.55
CA MET A 1 50.94 26.97 -20.21
C MET A 1 49.44 27.11 -20.28
N THR A 2 48.68 26.18 -19.71
CA THR A 2 47.23 26.37 -19.60
C THR A 2 46.96 27.48 -18.57
N SER A 3 45.89 28.26 -18.74
CA SER A 3 45.53 29.35 -17.82
C SER A 3 45.50 28.93 -16.34
N ASN A 4 45.18 27.65 -16.06
CA ASN A 4 45.13 27.11 -14.71
C ASN A 4 46.50 26.82 -14.10
N GLU A 5 47.49 26.34 -14.85
CA GLU A 5 48.87 26.20 -14.35
C GLU A 5 49.43 27.55 -13.89
N THR A 6 49.08 28.61 -14.62
CA THR A 6 49.47 29.98 -14.28
C THR A 6 48.73 30.47 -13.02
N SER A 7 47.44 30.15 -12.87
CA SER A 7 46.66 30.46 -11.65
C SER A 7 47.27 29.81 -10.40
N VAL A 8 47.67 28.53 -10.48
CA VAL A 8 48.36 27.82 -9.39
C VAL A 8 49.70 28.48 -9.05
N LYS A 9 50.47 28.88 -10.05
CA LYS A 9 51.75 29.59 -9.84
C LYS A 9 51.56 30.94 -9.17
N ILE A 10 50.52 31.69 -9.54
CA ILE A 10 50.14 32.94 -8.88
C ILE A 10 49.76 32.68 -7.43
N ASP A 11 48.98 31.63 -7.18
CA ASP A 11 48.52 31.29 -5.84
C ASP A 11 49.66 30.85 -4.92
N ASN A 12 50.58 30.02 -5.40
CA ASN A 12 51.79 29.63 -4.68
C ASN A 12 52.71 30.84 -4.45
N LEU A 13 52.88 31.72 -5.45
CA LEU A 13 53.66 32.96 -5.30
C LEU A 13 53.10 33.83 -4.17
N ILE A 14 51.78 33.93 -4.02
CA ILE A 14 51.12 34.71 -2.97
C ILE A 14 51.26 34.07 -1.59
N THR A 15 51.19 32.74 -1.51
CA THR A 15 51.05 32.01 -0.24
C THR A 15 52.36 31.49 0.35
N GLU A 16 53.37 31.23 -0.47
CA GLU A 16 54.69 30.75 -0.04
C GLU A 16 55.63 31.94 0.22
N LYS A 17 56.41 31.88 1.31
CA LYS A 17 57.36 32.95 1.65
C LYS A 17 58.49 33.02 0.62
N GLN A 18 58.57 34.11 -0.15
CA GLN A 18 59.62 34.33 -1.16
C GLN A 18 60.36 35.64 -0.92
N ASP A 19 61.67 35.54 -0.69
CA ASP A 19 62.56 36.68 -0.44
C ASP A 19 63.20 37.17 -1.77
N SER A 20 62.42 37.87 -2.60
CA SER A 20 62.84 38.28 -3.95
C SER A 20 62.60 39.76 -4.21
N LYS A 21 63.65 40.49 -4.62
CA LYS A 21 63.57 41.87 -5.14
C LYS A 21 62.66 42.02 -6.37
N ASN A 22 62.31 40.92 -7.05
CA ASN A 22 61.50 40.91 -8.27
C ASN A 22 60.07 40.35 -8.08
N TYR A 23 59.58 40.27 -6.84
CA TYR A 23 58.29 39.64 -6.53
C TYR A 23 57.10 40.17 -7.37
N LEU A 24 56.89 41.50 -7.41
CA LEU A 24 55.81 42.10 -8.20
C LEU A 24 56.02 41.99 -9.71
N LYS A 25 57.27 41.96 -10.15
CA LYS A 25 57.61 41.70 -11.55
C LYS A 25 57.23 40.27 -11.95
N ASN A 26 57.44 39.28 -11.09
CA ASN A 26 57.04 37.91 -11.35
C ASN A 26 55.50 37.76 -11.36
N LEU A 27 54.80 38.42 -10.41
CA LEU A 27 53.34 38.46 -10.41
C LEU A 27 52.79 39.12 -11.69
N SER A 28 53.42 40.21 -12.15
CA SER A 28 53.06 40.90 -13.39
C SER A 28 53.14 39.98 -14.62
N ILE A 29 54.20 39.18 -14.73
CA ILE A 29 54.39 38.22 -15.82
C ILE A 29 53.30 37.14 -15.77
N LEU A 30 53.07 36.55 -14.59
CA LEU A 30 52.09 35.48 -14.44
C LEU A 30 50.66 35.99 -14.71
N VAL A 31 50.30 37.21 -14.30
CA VAL A 31 48.98 37.78 -14.63
C VAL A 31 48.83 37.98 -16.14
N GLN A 32 49.87 38.46 -16.82
CA GLN A 32 49.83 38.63 -18.28
C GLN A 32 49.74 37.29 -19.02
N GLU A 33 50.39 36.24 -18.50
CA GLU A 33 50.26 34.87 -19.00
C GLU A 33 48.85 34.30 -18.76
N LEU A 34 48.26 34.53 -17.58
CA LEU A 34 46.91 34.05 -17.23
C LEU A 34 45.85 34.58 -18.21
N TYR A 35 46.01 35.83 -18.65
CA TYR A 35 45.10 36.52 -19.56
C TYR A 35 45.56 36.51 -21.04
N ASN A 36 46.56 35.68 -21.39
CA ASN A 36 47.06 35.50 -22.76
C ASN A 36 47.45 36.81 -23.49
N ILE A 37 48.13 37.73 -22.79
CA ILE A 37 48.57 39.00 -23.37
C ILE A 37 49.75 38.75 -24.33
N GLN A 38 49.60 39.19 -25.59
CA GLN A 38 50.57 38.89 -26.66
C GLN A 38 51.94 39.57 -26.50
N GLU A 39 51.97 40.78 -25.94
CA GLU A 39 53.21 41.52 -25.66
C GLU A 39 53.43 41.66 -24.14
N LEU A 40 54.31 40.82 -23.59
CA LEU A 40 54.62 40.84 -22.16
C LEU A 40 55.50 42.03 -21.79
N THR A 41 55.05 42.79 -20.81
CA THR A 41 55.82 43.87 -20.18
C THR A 41 56.53 43.35 -18.93
N TYR A 42 57.86 43.43 -18.91
CA TYR A 42 58.72 42.85 -17.87
C TYR A 42 58.99 43.83 -16.71
N ASN A 43 57.96 44.50 -16.22
CA ASN A 43 58.01 45.39 -15.06
C ASN A 43 56.72 45.30 -14.22
N GLU A 44 56.75 45.86 -13.02
CA GLU A 44 55.60 45.86 -12.11
C GLU A 44 54.51 46.87 -12.49
N GLU A 45 54.82 47.84 -13.36
CA GLU A 45 53.89 48.90 -13.77
C GLU A 45 52.62 48.36 -14.41
N TYR A 46 52.70 47.23 -15.12
CA TYR A 46 51.54 46.58 -15.73
C TYR A 46 50.43 46.25 -14.73
N LEU A 47 50.78 45.87 -13.49
CA LEU A 47 49.81 45.55 -12.44
C LEU A 47 48.98 46.79 -12.02
N PHE A 48 49.48 48.00 -12.25
CA PHE A 48 48.85 49.26 -11.82
C PHE A 48 48.21 50.05 -12.97
N ARG A 49 48.21 49.53 -14.20
CA ARG A 49 47.64 50.20 -15.38
C ARG A 49 46.13 50.34 -15.28
N LYS A 50 45.63 51.55 -15.56
CA LYS A 50 44.19 51.86 -15.57
C LYS A 50 43.52 51.43 -16.87
N GLU A 51 44.31 51.17 -17.91
CA GLU A 51 43.88 50.75 -19.24
C GLU A 51 43.61 49.23 -19.30
N ASN A 52 44.03 48.46 -18.29
CA ASN A 52 43.73 47.03 -18.20
C ASN A 52 42.23 46.79 -18.15
N ASN A 53 41.74 45.69 -18.73
CA ASN A 53 40.34 45.28 -18.60
C ASN A 53 39.96 45.13 -17.12
N ILE A 54 38.71 45.47 -16.78
CA ILE A 54 38.15 45.41 -15.44
C ILE A 54 38.34 44.05 -14.76
N GLU A 55 38.31 42.94 -15.51
CA GLU A 55 38.57 41.60 -14.97
C GLU A 55 40.01 41.45 -14.47
N ILE A 56 40.98 41.92 -15.27
CA ILE A 56 42.41 41.92 -14.90
C ILE A 56 42.63 42.82 -13.69
N GLN A 57 42.04 44.02 -13.69
CA GLN A 57 42.14 44.95 -12.55
C GLN A 57 41.59 44.33 -11.26
N ARG A 58 40.44 43.65 -11.33
CA ARG A 58 39.83 42.96 -10.18
C ARG A 58 40.68 41.78 -9.71
N PHE A 59 41.22 40.98 -10.62
CA PHE A 59 42.11 39.86 -10.28
C PHE A 59 43.39 40.34 -9.60
N VAL A 60 44.02 41.40 -10.12
CA VAL A 60 45.21 42.01 -9.52
C VAL A 60 44.88 42.60 -8.14
N ALA A 61 43.75 43.29 -7.99
CA ALA A 61 43.33 43.85 -6.70
C ALA A 61 43.06 42.76 -5.65
N VAL A 62 42.41 41.65 -6.02
CA VAL A 62 42.24 40.49 -5.13
C VAL A 62 43.58 39.84 -4.79
N SER A 63 44.50 39.76 -5.75
CA SER A 63 45.85 39.26 -5.51
C SER A 63 46.61 40.15 -4.52
N PHE A 64 46.56 41.47 -4.67
CA PHE A 64 47.14 42.42 -3.71
C PHE A 64 46.52 42.32 -2.32
N LEU A 65 45.20 42.18 -2.22
CA LEU A 65 44.49 41.98 -0.96
C LEU A 65 45.01 40.74 -0.21
N ARG A 66 45.25 39.64 -0.93
CA ARG A 66 45.82 38.40 -0.39
C ARG A 66 47.31 38.53 -0.05
N ILE A 67 48.08 39.26 -0.86
CA ILE A 67 49.50 39.53 -0.57
C ILE A 67 49.66 40.33 0.71
N LEU A 68 48.84 41.37 0.92
CA LEU A 68 48.85 42.19 2.13
C LEU A 68 48.55 41.37 3.39
N SER A 69 47.83 40.26 3.28
CA SER A 69 47.51 39.35 4.39
C SER A 69 48.45 38.14 4.49
N SER A 70 49.39 37.99 3.57
CA SER A 70 50.39 36.92 3.54
C SER A 70 51.70 37.30 4.24
N CYS A 71 52.57 36.31 4.46
CA CYS A 71 53.92 36.51 4.99
C CYS A 71 54.85 37.33 4.06
N ASN A 72 54.45 37.56 2.80
CA ASN A 72 55.24 38.31 1.81
C ASN A 72 55.03 39.83 1.89
N ALA A 73 54.07 40.31 2.69
CA ALA A 73 53.74 41.73 2.79
C ALA A 73 54.93 42.61 3.25
N ASP A 74 55.87 42.06 4.01
CA ASP A 74 56.99 42.79 4.58
C ASP A 74 58.07 43.12 3.53
N HIS A 75 58.18 42.35 2.45
CA HIS A 75 59.18 42.53 1.40
C HIS A 75 58.82 43.59 0.35
N ILE A 76 57.63 44.21 0.45
CA ILE A 76 57.06 45.11 -0.57
C ILE A 76 56.68 46.49 0.03
N GLU A 77 57.42 46.94 1.03
CA GLU A 77 57.09 48.14 1.80
C GLU A 77 56.93 49.41 0.94
N ASN A 78 57.76 49.55 -0.10
CA ASN A 78 57.75 50.69 -1.01
C ASN A 78 56.50 50.78 -1.91
N SER A 79 55.78 49.66 -2.13
CA SER A 79 54.62 49.63 -3.04
C SER A 79 53.28 49.46 -2.32
N LYS A 80 53.28 49.33 -0.98
CA LYS A 80 52.07 49.16 -0.15
C LYS A 80 51.04 50.26 -0.38
N GLN A 81 51.47 51.53 -0.36
CA GLN A 81 50.55 52.66 -0.58
C GLN A 81 49.89 52.60 -1.96
N ARG A 82 50.65 52.21 -2.98
CA ARG A 82 50.16 52.08 -4.36
C ARG A 82 49.15 50.94 -4.50
N MET A 83 49.39 49.81 -3.82
CA MET A 83 48.44 48.70 -3.75
C MET A 83 47.14 49.07 -3.05
N LEU A 84 47.22 49.73 -1.88
CA LEU A 84 46.03 50.15 -1.14
C LEU A 84 45.15 51.10 -1.96
N GLY A 85 45.76 52.01 -2.72
CA GLY A 85 45.05 52.87 -3.66
C GLY A 85 44.41 52.09 -4.80
N PHE A 86 45.14 51.13 -5.39
CA PHE A 86 44.64 50.30 -6.49
C PHE A 86 43.46 49.40 -6.06
N ILE A 87 43.56 48.73 -4.91
CA ILE A 87 42.47 47.89 -4.36
C ILE A 87 41.18 48.71 -4.21
N GLN A 88 41.28 49.92 -3.68
CA GLN A 88 40.11 50.79 -3.47
C GLN A 88 39.45 51.28 -4.76
N VAL A 89 40.21 51.40 -5.85
CA VAL A 89 39.69 51.81 -7.17
C VAL A 89 39.10 50.62 -7.91
N SER A 90 39.78 49.48 -7.89
CA SER A 90 39.40 48.29 -8.67
C SER A 90 38.37 47.40 -7.98
N LEU A 91 38.18 47.56 -6.66
CA LEU A 91 37.15 46.88 -5.85
C LEU A 91 36.33 47.90 -5.04
N PRO A 92 35.60 48.81 -5.70
CA PRO A 92 34.87 49.89 -5.03
C PRO A 92 33.81 49.38 -4.03
N GLU A 93 33.27 48.18 -4.24
CA GLU A 93 32.32 47.53 -3.33
C GLU A 93 32.88 47.26 -1.93
N LEU A 94 34.21 47.11 -1.78
CA LEU A 94 34.84 46.89 -0.48
C LEU A 94 34.74 48.12 0.42
N LYS A 95 34.66 49.34 -0.14
CA LYS A 95 34.49 50.55 0.66
C LYS A 95 33.18 50.50 1.45
N THR A 96 32.11 50.05 0.81
CA THR A 96 30.79 49.89 1.43
C THR A 96 30.76 48.71 2.40
N ILE A 97 31.32 47.57 2.01
CA ILE A 97 31.33 46.34 2.82
C ILE A 97 32.13 46.54 4.12
N LEU A 98 33.26 47.25 4.05
CA LEU A 98 34.22 47.43 5.15
C LEU A 98 34.10 48.79 5.84
N LYS A 99 33.13 49.62 5.44
CA LYS A 99 32.89 50.96 5.99
C LYS A 99 34.12 51.88 5.92
N ILE A 100 34.87 51.81 4.82
CA ILE A 100 36.04 52.67 4.57
C ILE A 100 35.55 54.00 4.02
N THR A 101 35.89 55.09 4.71
CA THR A 101 35.58 56.48 4.31
C THR A 101 36.83 57.24 3.85
N ASP A 102 36.67 58.38 3.19
CA ASP A 102 37.78 59.25 2.75
C ASP A 102 38.63 59.79 3.91
N LYS A 103 38.18 59.63 5.17
CA LYS A 103 38.91 60.01 6.38
C LYS A 103 39.76 58.87 6.99
N THR A 104 39.64 57.65 6.47
CA THR A 104 40.32 56.46 7.00
C THR A 104 41.80 56.51 6.62
N LYS A 105 42.72 56.38 7.59
CA LYS A 105 44.16 56.48 7.30
C LYS A 105 44.68 55.19 6.64
N ASN A 106 45.70 55.29 5.79
CA ASN A 106 46.25 54.13 5.06
C ASN A 106 46.66 52.94 5.95
N PHE A 107 47.23 53.20 7.15
CA PHE A 107 47.58 52.13 8.09
C PHE A 107 46.35 51.40 8.67
N GLU A 108 45.22 52.11 8.82
CA GLU A 108 43.94 51.53 9.26
C GLU A 108 43.32 50.70 8.14
N ILE A 109 43.38 51.18 6.90
CA ILE A 109 42.91 50.45 5.71
C ILE A 109 43.68 49.13 5.53
N GLU A 110 45.01 49.14 5.71
CA GLU A 110 45.82 47.91 5.66
C GLU A 110 45.37 46.89 6.72
N LYS A 111 45.15 47.32 7.96
CA LYS A 111 44.67 46.45 9.05
C LYS A 111 43.27 45.90 8.75
N ILE A 112 42.38 46.73 8.20
CA ILE A 112 41.02 46.33 7.80
C ILE A 112 41.07 45.25 6.71
N PHE A 113 41.89 45.42 5.67
CA PHE A 113 42.02 44.41 4.61
C PHE A 113 42.64 43.10 5.11
N LYS A 114 43.67 43.18 5.98
CA LYS A 114 44.26 41.98 6.61
C LYS A 114 43.23 41.18 7.40
N ASN A 115 42.45 41.86 8.24
CA ASN A 115 41.37 41.24 9.01
C ASN A 115 40.28 40.67 8.09
N PHE A 116 39.90 41.41 7.04
CA PHE A 116 38.90 40.95 6.09
C PHE A 116 39.31 39.66 5.40
N VAL A 117 40.55 39.54 4.91
CA VAL A 117 41.00 38.28 4.29
C VAL A 117 40.97 37.14 5.29
N ARG A 118 41.48 37.34 6.52
CA ARG A 118 41.47 36.32 7.56
C ARG A 118 40.07 35.84 7.90
N GLU A 119 39.14 36.76 8.17
CA GLU A 119 37.74 36.44 8.47
C GLU A 119 37.06 35.69 7.32
N ARG A 120 37.30 36.10 6.06
CA ARG A 120 36.75 35.39 4.90
C ARG A 120 37.34 33.99 4.77
N GLU A 121 38.65 33.81 4.94
CA GLU A 121 39.27 32.48 4.88
C GLU A 121 38.80 31.55 6.01
N GLU A 122 38.59 32.08 7.23
CA GLU A 122 37.99 31.33 8.35
C GLU A 122 36.55 30.92 8.04
N GLU A 123 35.72 31.84 7.55
CA GLU A 123 34.33 31.58 7.14
C GLU A 123 34.25 30.51 6.04
N LEU A 124 35.17 30.53 5.07
CA LEU A 124 35.24 29.51 4.02
C LEU A 124 35.58 28.12 4.59
N LYS A 125 36.51 28.04 5.55
CA LYS A 125 36.85 26.77 6.22
C LYS A 125 35.70 26.24 7.06
N GLU A 126 34.97 27.13 7.75
CA GLU A 126 33.83 26.75 8.59
C GLU A 126 32.60 26.31 7.78
N HIS A 127 32.29 27.01 6.68
CA HIS A 127 31.03 26.81 5.96
C HIS A 127 31.13 25.94 4.72
N LEU A 128 32.29 25.86 4.05
CA LEU A 128 32.45 25.12 2.79
C LEU A 128 33.10 23.75 2.97
N VAL A 129 33.66 23.44 4.13
CA VAL A 129 34.19 22.11 4.45
C VAL A 129 33.10 21.25 5.07
N PHE A 130 32.70 20.20 4.35
CA PHE A 130 31.74 19.23 4.86
C PHE A 130 32.36 18.34 5.93
N SER A 131 31.76 18.33 7.13
CA SER A 131 32.18 17.51 8.28
C SER A 131 31.05 16.60 8.81
N GLY A 132 29.92 16.54 8.09
CA GLY A 132 28.76 15.73 8.46
C GLY A 132 29.02 14.23 8.36
N LYS A 133 28.27 13.44 9.14
CA LYS A 133 28.35 11.96 9.14
C LYS A 133 27.05 11.30 8.69
N LYS A 134 25.97 12.07 8.50
CA LYS A 134 24.64 11.58 8.10
C LYS A 134 24.15 12.30 6.85
N ILE A 135 23.26 11.65 6.08
CA ILE A 135 22.62 12.26 4.90
C ILE A 135 21.88 13.55 5.26
N SER A 136 21.23 13.59 6.43
CA SER A 136 20.53 14.78 6.93
C SER A 136 21.44 16.02 7.03
N ASP A 137 22.75 15.81 7.22
CA ASP A 137 23.71 16.90 7.38
C ASP A 137 23.95 17.62 6.03
N ILE A 138 23.69 16.95 4.89
CA ILE A 138 23.93 17.48 3.55
C ILE A 138 23.02 18.68 3.25
N ILE A 139 21.75 18.66 3.69
CA ILE A 139 20.81 19.77 3.49
C ILE A 139 21.31 21.02 4.22
N SER A 140 21.73 20.85 5.48
CA SER A 140 22.27 21.96 6.29
C SER A 140 23.56 22.52 5.68
N PHE A 141 24.42 21.64 5.16
CA PHE A 141 25.65 22.02 4.48
C PHE A 141 25.36 22.79 3.20
N GLN A 142 24.44 22.31 2.35
CA GLN A 142 24.06 22.98 1.11
C GLN A 142 23.56 24.41 1.35
N GLN A 143 22.75 24.63 2.38
CA GLN A 143 22.27 25.97 2.74
C GLN A 143 23.43 26.90 3.15
N LYS A 144 24.32 26.43 4.03
CA LYS A 144 25.52 27.18 4.45
C LYS A 144 26.46 27.46 3.28
N PHE A 145 26.66 26.47 2.41
CA PHE A 145 27.51 26.55 1.24
C PHE A 145 26.99 27.60 0.25
N ARG A 146 25.70 27.51 -0.13
CA ARG A 146 25.05 28.49 -1.02
C ARG A 146 25.05 29.89 -0.43
N GLY A 147 24.74 30.02 0.87
CA GLY A 147 24.74 31.30 1.57
C GLY A 147 26.10 31.99 1.52
N THR A 148 27.16 31.22 1.81
CA THR A 148 28.55 31.70 1.79
C THR A 148 28.98 32.07 0.39
N VAL A 149 28.86 31.17 -0.60
CA VAL A 149 29.27 31.45 -1.99
C VAL A 149 28.50 32.63 -2.60
N ASN A 150 27.20 32.77 -2.32
CA ASN A 150 26.41 33.88 -2.85
C ASN A 150 26.68 35.22 -2.17
N ASN A 151 27.31 35.22 -0.99
CA ASN A 151 27.63 36.45 -0.27
C ASN A 151 28.48 37.39 -1.14
N LYS A 152 28.07 38.66 -1.24
CA LYS A 152 28.76 39.68 -2.05
C LYS A 152 30.18 39.96 -1.54
N SER A 153 30.47 39.66 -0.26
CA SER A 153 31.80 39.80 0.34
C SER A 153 32.79 38.70 -0.05
N GLN A 154 32.34 37.57 -0.61
CA GLN A 154 33.20 36.45 -1.00
C GLN A 154 33.90 36.68 -2.35
N ILE A 155 34.53 37.85 -2.50
CA ILE A 155 35.22 38.26 -3.73
C ILE A 155 36.46 37.40 -4.02
N ILE A 156 37.10 36.83 -2.99
CA ILE A 156 38.33 36.05 -3.13
C ILE A 156 38.06 34.77 -3.94
N ILE A 157 37.13 33.93 -3.51
CA ILE A 157 36.80 32.68 -4.21
C ILE A 157 36.10 32.92 -5.55
N LYS A 158 35.32 34.01 -5.68
CA LYS A 158 34.67 34.39 -6.94
C LYS A 158 35.67 34.80 -8.02
N THR A 159 36.86 35.27 -7.61
CA THR A 159 37.92 35.69 -8.53
C THR A 159 38.96 34.61 -8.76
N VAL A 160 39.38 33.89 -7.70
CA VAL A 160 40.45 32.88 -7.78
C VAL A 160 39.92 31.50 -8.18
N CYS A 161 38.67 31.18 -7.85
CA CYS A 161 38.05 29.87 -8.06
C CYS A 161 36.72 29.99 -8.82
N SER A 162 36.60 30.97 -9.72
CA SER A 162 35.37 31.32 -10.44
C SER A 162 34.69 30.10 -11.08
N ASP A 163 35.47 29.19 -11.66
CA ASP A 163 34.98 27.95 -12.28
C ASP A 163 34.41 26.93 -11.30
N LEU A 164 34.94 26.88 -10.06
CA LEU A 164 34.48 25.96 -9.02
C LEU A 164 33.20 26.44 -8.33
N VAL A 165 32.92 27.75 -8.37
CA VAL A 165 31.77 28.38 -7.73
C VAL A 165 30.66 28.78 -8.71
N LYS A 166 30.71 28.28 -9.96
CA LYS A 166 29.65 28.50 -10.95
C LYS A 166 28.32 27.95 -10.44
N THR A 167 27.30 28.81 -10.44
CA THR A 167 25.96 28.47 -9.94
C THR A 167 25.34 27.28 -10.69
N SER A 168 25.59 27.14 -11.99
CA SER A 168 25.11 26.01 -12.79
C SER A 168 25.68 24.68 -12.29
N THR A 169 27.00 24.61 -12.12
CA THR A 169 27.72 23.41 -11.69
C THR A 169 27.33 23.01 -10.26
N LEU A 170 27.25 23.98 -9.35
CA LEU A 170 26.82 23.71 -7.98
C LEU A 170 25.37 23.25 -7.91
N ASN A 171 24.48 23.82 -8.73
CA ASN A 171 23.08 23.39 -8.78
C ASN A 171 22.93 21.98 -9.34
N GLU A 172 23.73 21.60 -10.34
CA GLU A 172 23.74 20.24 -10.87
C GLU A 172 24.16 19.22 -9.79
N ILE A 173 25.25 19.50 -9.08
CA ILE A 173 25.73 18.64 -7.99
C ILE A 173 24.64 18.48 -6.92
N PHE A 174 24.13 19.59 -6.37
CA PHE A 174 23.18 19.48 -5.27
C PHE A 174 21.82 18.92 -5.70
N ARG A 175 21.34 19.19 -6.93
CA ARG A 175 20.12 18.55 -7.45
C ARG A 175 20.27 17.05 -7.61
N SER A 176 21.43 16.58 -8.09
CA SER A 176 21.69 15.15 -8.19
C SER A 176 21.67 14.50 -6.79
N ILE A 177 22.26 15.16 -5.80
CA ILE A 177 22.25 14.67 -4.41
C ILE A 177 20.83 14.67 -3.83
N GLU A 178 20.05 15.74 -4.02
CA GLU A 178 18.64 15.80 -3.63
C GLU A 178 17.86 14.64 -4.26
N SER A 179 18.04 14.39 -5.56
CA SER A 179 17.40 13.28 -6.27
C SER A 179 17.75 11.91 -5.68
N PHE A 180 18.99 11.72 -5.23
CA PHE A 180 19.40 10.50 -4.51
C PHE A 180 18.73 10.38 -3.14
N VAL A 181 18.69 11.48 -2.37
CA VAL A 181 18.11 11.48 -1.01
C VAL A 181 16.60 11.23 -1.04
N ASP A 182 15.90 11.84 -1.99
CA ASP A 182 14.45 11.79 -2.11
C ASP A 182 13.95 10.55 -2.87
N SER A 183 14.85 9.78 -3.50
CA SER A 183 14.47 8.58 -4.24
C SER A 183 13.98 7.44 -3.35
N ASP A 184 13.00 6.72 -3.87
CA ASP A 184 12.57 5.42 -3.35
C ASP A 184 13.70 4.38 -3.48
N GLU A 185 13.63 3.29 -2.72
CA GLU A 185 14.74 2.35 -2.63
C GLU A 185 15.10 1.67 -3.97
N GLU A 186 14.13 1.52 -4.88
CA GLU A 186 14.32 0.90 -6.19
C GLU A 186 15.12 1.82 -7.14
N SER A 187 14.79 3.11 -7.19
CA SER A 187 15.48 4.09 -8.05
C SER A 187 16.79 4.62 -7.46
N ARG A 188 17.07 4.34 -6.18
CA ARG A 188 18.18 4.93 -5.43
C ARG A 188 19.56 4.63 -6.00
N TYR A 189 19.75 3.46 -6.63
CA TYR A 189 21.05 3.09 -7.23
C TYR A 189 21.34 3.85 -8.54
N GLU A 190 20.32 4.10 -9.37
CA GLU A 190 20.48 4.87 -10.61
C GLU A 190 20.85 6.32 -10.29
N ASN A 191 20.15 6.93 -9.33
CA ASN A 191 20.46 8.27 -8.85
C ASN A 191 21.85 8.33 -8.20
N TYR A 192 22.26 7.28 -7.47
CA TYR A 192 23.63 7.17 -6.96
C TYR A 192 24.67 7.23 -8.09
N GLN A 193 24.49 6.48 -9.19
CA GLN A 193 25.41 6.49 -10.33
C GLN A 193 25.52 7.89 -10.96
N GLN A 194 24.38 8.58 -11.09
CA GLN A 194 24.36 9.95 -11.59
C GLN A 194 25.13 10.90 -10.66
N VAL A 195 24.87 10.83 -9.35
CA VAL A 195 25.58 11.65 -8.34
C VAL A 195 27.08 11.42 -8.38
N ILE A 196 27.54 10.18 -8.41
CA ILE A 196 28.97 9.85 -8.44
C ILE A 196 29.61 10.34 -9.73
N THR A 197 28.92 10.26 -10.86
CA THR A 197 29.41 10.78 -12.14
C THR A 197 29.61 12.30 -12.09
N VAL A 198 28.62 13.03 -11.58
CA VAL A 198 28.68 14.49 -11.41
C VAL A 198 29.78 14.89 -10.42
N LEU A 199 29.87 14.21 -9.27
CA LEU A 199 30.90 14.47 -8.25
C LEU A 199 32.32 14.17 -8.76
N ASN A 200 32.52 13.09 -9.52
CA ASN A 200 33.83 12.77 -10.11
C ASN A 200 34.26 13.83 -11.11
N THR A 201 33.34 14.28 -11.96
CA THR A 201 33.58 15.35 -12.93
C THR A 201 33.96 16.64 -12.21
N TYR A 202 33.25 16.99 -11.14
CA TYR A 202 33.59 18.17 -10.33
C TYR A 202 34.94 18.04 -9.61
N LEU A 203 35.22 16.90 -8.98
CA LEU A 203 36.50 16.65 -8.30
C LEU A 203 37.69 16.72 -9.28
N SER A 204 37.55 16.21 -10.50
CA SER A 204 38.58 16.36 -11.54
C SER A 204 38.83 17.83 -11.91
N THR A 205 37.78 18.67 -11.88
CA THR A 205 37.88 20.11 -12.12
C THR A 205 38.57 20.83 -10.95
N VAL A 206 38.28 20.41 -9.72
CA VAL A 206 38.93 20.91 -8.50
C VAL A 206 40.43 20.56 -8.51
N GLU A 207 40.78 19.32 -8.85
CA GLU A 207 42.17 18.87 -8.98
C GLU A 207 42.90 19.65 -10.09
N TYR A 208 42.26 19.87 -11.23
CA TYR A 208 42.80 20.66 -12.33
C TYR A 208 42.97 22.16 -11.99
N ASN A 209 42.16 22.72 -11.08
CA ASN A 209 42.30 24.12 -10.64
C ASN A 209 43.51 24.31 -9.70
N GLY A 210 43.74 23.39 -8.76
CA GLY A 210 44.99 23.29 -7.97
C GLY A 210 45.32 24.43 -6.99
N THR A 211 44.49 25.47 -6.87
CA THR A 211 44.69 26.57 -5.91
C THR A 211 44.60 26.08 -4.46
N LYS A 212 45.08 26.88 -3.50
CA LYS A 212 44.98 26.64 -2.04
C LYS A 212 43.53 26.35 -1.65
N TYR A 213 42.57 27.11 -2.15
CA TYR A 213 41.14 26.89 -1.83
C TYR A 213 40.62 25.60 -2.48
N ALA A 214 41.03 25.28 -3.71
CA ALA A 214 40.70 23.99 -4.34
C ALA A 214 41.21 22.80 -3.49
N ARG A 215 42.46 22.87 -3.02
CA ARG A 215 43.10 21.82 -2.21
C ARG A 215 42.60 21.72 -0.78
N GLU A 216 42.48 22.84 -0.06
CA GLU A 216 42.14 22.86 1.37
C GLU A 216 40.64 22.83 1.66
N ILE A 217 39.79 23.23 0.71
CA ILE A 217 38.34 23.41 0.95
C ILE A 217 37.52 22.52 0.03
N PHE A 218 37.56 22.74 -1.29
CA PHE A 218 36.65 22.06 -2.21
C PHE A 218 36.95 20.56 -2.31
N HIS A 219 38.22 20.16 -2.45
CA HIS A 219 38.60 18.75 -2.58
C HIS A 219 38.19 17.90 -1.36
N PRO A 220 38.57 18.23 -0.11
CA PRO A 220 38.19 17.43 1.05
C PRO A 220 36.67 17.41 1.29
N SER A 221 35.99 18.52 1.02
CA SER A 221 34.54 18.65 1.21
C SER A 221 33.75 17.72 0.28
N PHE A 222 33.96 17.82 -1.03
CA PHE A 222 33.24 17.02 -2.01
C PHE A 222 33.71 15.55 -2.04
N THR A 223 34.94 15.26 -1.62
CA THR A 223 35.40 13.89 -1.37
C THR A 223 34.64 13.26 -0.20
N SER A 224 34.46 14.00 0.90
CA SER A 224 33.71 13.53 2.06
C SER A 224 32.23 13.28 1.74
N LEU A 225 31.60 14.16 0.95
CA LEU A 225 30.24 13.94 0.43
C LEU A 225 30.15 12.66 -0.41
N LYS A 226 31.08 12.46 -1.35
CA LYS A 226 31.15 11.25 -2.17
C LYS A 226 31.27 9.98 -1.32
N GLN A 227 32.14 10.00 -0.31
CA GLN A 227 32.33 8.86 0.59
C GLN A 227 31.08 8.55 1.42
N LEU A 228 30.41 9.58 1.96
CA LEU A 228 29.18 9.41 2.73
C LEU A 228 28.08 8.77 1.88
N ILE A 229 27.85 9.29 0.67
CA ILE A 229 26.84 8.78 -0.27
C ILE A 229 27.15 7.34 -0.69
N THR A 230 28.43 7.01 -0.91
CA THR A 230 28.87 5.65 -1.24
C THR A 230 28.62 4.67 -0.08
N LYS A 231 28.90 5.07 1.16
CA LYS A 231 28.64 4.22 2.34
C LYS A 231 27.16 3.97 2.58
N GLU A 232 26.28 4.88 2.18
CA GLU A 232 24.84 4.71 2.37
C GLU A 232 24.22 3.78 1.33
N ILE A 233 24.66 3.84 0.07
CA ILE A 233 24.16 2.92 -0.95
C ILE A 233 24.62 1.48 -0.72
N GLU A 234 25.81 1.28 -0.14
CA GLU A 234 26.34 -0.05 0.23
C GLU A 234 25.48 -0.80 1.26
N LYS A 235 24.67 -0.07 2.05
CA LYS A 235 23.74 -0.66 3.03
C LYS A 235 22.39 -1.04 2.42
N SER A 236 22.11 -0.61 1.19
CA SER A 236 20.80 -0.81 0.58
C SER A 236 20.56 -2.30 0.30
N PRO A 237 19.39 -2.88 0.67
CA PRO A 237 19.06 -4.27 0.36
C PRO A 237 19.04 -4.54 -1.16
N TYR A 238 18.94 -3.51 -1.97
CA TYR A 238 19.00 -3.56 -3.41
C TYR A 238 20.43 -3.77 -3.96
N VAL A 239 21.46 -3.38 -3.21
CA VAL A 239 22.88 -3.52 -3.60
C VAL A 239 23.53 -4.76 -3.01
N LEU A 240 23.04 -5.18 -1.84
CA LEU A 240 23.52 -6.36 -1.15
C LEU A 240 23.29 -7.63 -2.01
N PRO A 241 24.17 -8.64 -1.91
CA PRO A 241 24.03 -9.85 -2.70
C PRO A 241 22.80 -10.65 -2.27
N ALA A 242 22.06 -11.14 -3.26
CA ALA A 242 21.03 -12.16 -3.06
C ALA A 242 21.64 -13.56 -3.15
N ASP A 243 21.11 -14.49 -2.35
CA ASP A 243 21.53 -15.89 -2.34
C ASP A 243 20.28 -16.76 -2.45
N ILE A 244 19.99 -17.22 -3.67
CA ILE A 244 18.77 -17.95 -3.97
C ILE A 244 19.03 -19.45 -3.88
N ASP A 245 18.21 -20.14 -3.09
CA ASP A 245 18.11 -21.59 -3.09
C ASP A 245 16.68 -22.05 -3.43
N VAL A 246 16.57 -23.29 -3.91
CA VAL A 246 15.28 -23.95 -4.16
C VAL A 246 15.23 -25.29 -3.47
N ARG A 247 14.11 -25.62 -2.84
CA ARG A 247 13.88 -26.92 -2.22
C ARG A 247 12.52 -27.48 -2.58
N SER A 248 12.38 -28.80 -2.52
CA SER A 248 11.07 -29.45 -2.54
C SER A 248 10.29 -29.10 -1.28
N THR A 249 8.96 -29.15 -1.37
CA THR A 249 8.12 -29.22 -0.19
C THR A 249 8.16 -30.63 0.42
N GLU A 250 7.55 -30.80 1.58
CA GLU A 250 7.30 -32.12 2.20
C GLU A 250 6.26 -32.97 1.45
N LYS A 251 5.69 -32.46 0.35
CA LYS A 251 4.59 -33.09 -0.38
C LYS A 251 5.02 -34.43 -0.97
N LYS A 252 4.24 -35.48 -0.68
CA LYS A 252 4.20 -36.71 -1.49
C LYS A 252 3.14 -36.57 -2.58
N TYR A 253 3.49 -36.89 -3.81
CA TYR A 253 2.66 -36.56 -4.98
C TYR A 253 1.82 -37.75 -5.47
N PRO A 254 0.60 -37.51 -5.98
CA PRO A 254 -0.23 -38.55 -6.58
C PRO A 254 0.24 -38.90 -8.01
N PHE A 255 1.38 -39.57 -8.12
CA PHE A 255 1.92 -40.08 -9.39
C PHE A 255 1.18 -41.34 -9.87
N ILE A 256 -0.11 -41.17 -10.17
CA ILE A 256 -1.05 -42.20 -10.63
C ILE A 256 -1.48 -41.84 -12.05
N ASN A 257 -1.53 -42.80 -12.97
CA ASN A 257 -1.91 -42.54 -14.36
C ASN A 257 -3.22 -41.74 -14.49
N GLY A 258 -3.18 -40.66 -15.28
CA GLY A 258 -4.28 -39.75 -15.54
C GLY A 258 -4.54 -38.69 -14.46
N SER A 259 -3.79 -38.68 -13.35
CA SER A 259 -3.92 -37.64 -12.33
C SER A 259 -3.37 -36.30 -12.83
N LYS A 260 -3.94 -35.20 -12.36
CA LYS A 260 -3.47 -33.83 -12.61
C LYS A 260 -3.25 -33.14 -11.28
N ASN A 261 -2.05 -32.59 -11.06
CA ASN A 261 -1.73 -31.89 -9.81
C ASN A 261 -0.60 -30.87 -10.05
N PHE A 262 -0.03 -30.32 -8.99
CA PHE A 262 1.05 -29.34 -9.02
C PHE A 262 2.29 -29.86 -8.31
N ILE A 263 3.45 -29.64 -8.92
CA ILE A 263 4.74 -29.73 -8.24
C ILE A 263 5.00 -28.36 -7.62
N SER A 264 4.96 -28.31 -6.28
CA SER A 264 5.27 -27.12 -5.49
C SER A 264 6.74 -27.12 -5.06
N LEU A 265 7.42 -25.99 -5.27
CA LEU A 265 8.81 -25.77 -4.90
C LEU A 265 8.91 -24.50 -4.04
N ILE A 266 9.76 -24.51 -3.03
CA ILE A 266 10.04 -23.32 -2.21
C ILE A 266 11.31 -22.67 -2.75
N VAL A 267 11.20 -21.44 -3.21
CA VAL A 267 12.33 -20.59 -3.62
C VAL A 267 12.59 -19.61 -2.48
N THR A 268 13.78 -19.66 -1.90
CA THR A 268 14.16 -18.83 -0.75
C THR A 268 15.35 -17.97 -1.11
N ASN A 269 15.29 -16.69 -0.73
CA ASN A 269 16.44 -15.80 -0.76
C ASN A 269 17.03 -15.71 0.66
N TYR A 270 18.19 -16.34 0.86
CA TYR A 270 18.98 -16.26 2.10
C TYR A 270 19.97 -15.10 2.11
N GLY A 271 20.07 -14.35 1.00
CA GLY A 271 20.99 -13.23 0.88
C GLY A 271 20.55 -12.02 1.71
N ALA A 272 21.46 -11.07 1.87
CA ALA A 272 21.17 -9.81 2.55
C ALA A 272 20.44 -8.80 1.63
N GLY A 273 20.37 -9.10 0.32
CA GLY A 273 19.73 -8.24 -0.65
C GLY A 273 18.73 -8.93 -1.59
N PHE A 274 18.07 -8.13 -2.42
CA PHE A 274 16.97 -8.57 -3.27
C PHE A 274 17.46 -9.19 -4.57
N ALA A 275 16.78 -10.25 -5.02
CA ALA A 275 17.02 -10.85 -6.32
C ALA A 275 16.00 -10.31 -7.33
N ASN A 276 16.46 -9.70 -8.41
CA ASN A 276 15.59 -9.14 -9.45
C ASN A 276 15.48 -10.08 -10.65
N LYS A 277 14.35 -9.97 -11.37
CA LYS A 277 14.06 -10.75 -12.58
C LYS A 277 14.23 -12.26 -12.37
N VAL A 278 13.83 -12.75 -11.19
CA VAL A 278 13.95 -14.15 -10.81
C VAL A 278 13.10 -15.01 -11.73
N LYS A 279 13.74 -16.01 -12.33
CA LYS A 279 13.10 -16.99 -13.22
C LYS A 279 13.56 -18.39 -12.86
N ILE A 280 12.59 -19.25 -12.53
CA ILE A 280 12.82 -20.68 -12.32
C ILE A 280 12.36 -21.46 -13.54
N THR A 281 13.17 -22.42 -13.98
CA THR A 281 12.93 -23.24 -15.18
C THR A 281 13.23 -24.70 -14.89
N ILE A 282 12.28 -25.60 -15.15
CA ILE A 282 12.50 -27.05 -15.22
C ILE A 282 13.17 -27.35 -16.56
N LYS A 283 14.44 -27.76 -16.51
CA LYS A 283 15.27 -28.06 -17.68
C LYS A 283 15.06 -29.47 -18.18
N ASP A 284 15.06 -30.42 -17.26
CA ASP A 284 14.95 -31.83 -17.59
C ASP A 284 14.03 -32.55 -16.58
N TYR A 285 13.33 -33.56 -17.08
CA TYR A 285 12.41 -34.43 -16.35
C TYR A 285 12.03 -35.62 -17.24
N ASN A 286 11.56 -36.71 -16.64
CA ASN A 286 11.10 -37.86 -17.42
C ASN A 286 9.73 -37.57 -18.08
N SER A 287 9.76 -37.22 -19.37
CA SER A 287 8.57 -36.89 -20.16
C SER A 287 7.66 -38.08 -20.47
N ASN A 288 8.11 -39.32 -20.22
CA ASN A 288 7.27 -40.52 -20.32
C ASN A 288 6.44 -40.76 -19.05
N GLU A 289 6.81 -40.11 -17.94
CA GLU A 289 6.17 -40.24 -16.63
C GLU A 289 5.20 -39.10 -16.37
N ILE A 290 5.64 -37.85 -16.58
CA ILE A 290 4.83 -36.65 -16.36
C ILE A 290 4.86 -35.73 -17.57
N SER A 291 3.77 -35.02 -17.81
CA SER A 291 3.67 -33.94 -18.79
C SER A 291 3.47 -32.62 -18.06
N LEU A 292 4.36 -31.65 -18.27
CA LEU A 292 4.29 -30.32 -17.65
C LEU A 292 3.57 -29.34 -18.58
N HIS A 293 2.58 -28.61 -18.05
CA HIS A 293 1.87 -27.58 -18.83
C HIS A 293 2.78 -26.37 -19.14
N HIS A 294 3.63 -26.00 -18.18
CA HIS A 294 4.66 -24.98 -18.35
C HIS A 294 5.98 -25.46 -17.72
N LYS A 295 7.10 -25.08 -18.35
CA LYS A 295 8.45 -25.44 -17.86
C LYS A 295 9.16 -24.30 -17.15
N PHE A 296 8.58 -23.10 -17.07
CA PHE A 296 9.18 -21.98 -16.34
C PHE A 296 8.14 -21.09 -15.65
N ARG A 297 8.59 -20.38 -14.61
CA ARG A 297 7.84 -19.32 -13.93
C ARG A 297 8.75 -18.09 -13.75
N TYR A 298 8.18 -16.91 -13.96
CA TYR A 298 8.84 -15.63 -13.69
C TYR A 298 8.26 -15.06 -12.40
N LEU A 299 9.13 -14.79 -11.43
CA LEU A 299 8.76 -14.39 -10.07
C LEU A 299 8.99 -12.90 -9.82
N GLY A 300 9.59 -12.17 -10.77
CA GLY A 300 9.84 -10.73 -10.62
C GLY A 300 10.99 -10.44 -9.66
N SER A 301 10.76 -9.56 -8.69
CA SER A 301 11.72 -9.28 -7.61
C SER A 301 11.39 -10.14 -6.40
N LEU A 302 12.38 -10.82 -5.84
CA LEU A 302 12.27 -11.65 -4.66
C LEU A 302 13.07 -11.00 -3.52
N LYS A 303 12.35 -10.60 -2.47
CA LYS A 303 12.92 -10.06 -1.23
C LYS A 303 13.60 -11.16 -0.43
N VAL A 304 14.13 -10.83 0.75
CA VAL A 304 14.72 -11.80 1.69
C VAL A 304 13.61 -12.61 2.38
N GLU A 305 12.99 -13.49 1.60
CA GLU A 305 11.83 -14.28 2.00
C GLU A 305 11.78 -15.62 1.24
N SER A 306 10.80 -16.45 1.59
CA SER A 306 10.51 -17.70 0.89
C SER A 306 9.18 -17.60 0.15
N ILE A 307 9.16 -18.04 -1.10
CA ILE A 307 7.94 -18.11 -1.92
C ILE A 307 7.72 -19.52 -2.45
N SER A 308 6.46 -19.94 -2.53
CA SER A 308 6.07 -21.22 -3.13
C SER A 308 5.75 -21.04 -4.60
N VAL A 309 6.26 -21.93 -5.45
CA VAL A 309 6.10 -21.88 -6.91
C VAL A 309 5.54 -23.19 -7.43
N ASP A 310 4.47 -23.11 -8.22
CA ASP A 310 3.73 -24.26 -8.72
C ASP A 310 3.93 -24.53 -10.22
N PHE A 311 4.22 -25.78 -10.53
CA PHE A 311 4.26 -26.33 -11.88
C PHE A 311 3.18 -27.40 -12.06
N GLN A 312 2.18 -27.11 -12.90
CA GLN A 312 1.12 -28.05 -13.18
C GLN A 312 1.64 -29.22 -14.03
N TYR A 313 1.31 -30.44 -13.61
CA TYR A 313 1.63 -31.66 -14.33
C TYR A 313 0.40 -32.56 -14.52
N GLU A 314 0.47 -33.38 -15.57
CA GLU A 314 -0.39 -34.53 -15.80
C GLU A 314 0.46 -35.80 -15.76
N CYS A 315 0.02 -36.79 -15.00
CA CYS A 315 0.72 -38.05 -14.82
C CYS A 315 0.36 -39.02 -15.95
N LEU A 316 1.34 -39.48 -16.72
CA LEU A 316 1.13 -40.34 -17.90
C LEU A 316 1.23 -41.83 -17.58
N LYS A 317 1.92 -42.18 -16.48
CA LYS A 317 2.09 -43.54 -15.98
C LYS A 317 2.18 -43.52 -14.46
N THR A 318 1.83 -44.62 -13.80
CA THR A 318 1.99 -44.74 -12.34
C THR A 318 3.44 -45.08 -12.00
N PHE A 319 4.07 -44.37 -11.05
CA PHE A 319 5.45 -44.60 -10.62
C PHE A 319 5.69 -44.14 -9.17
N HIS A 320 6.84 -44.49 -8.58
CA HIS A 320 7.13 -44.26 -7.17
C HIS A 320 8.03 -43.07 -6.87
N ASN A 321 9.00 -42.76 -7.72
CA ASN A 321 9.91 -41.63 -7.54
C ASN A 321 10.28 -41.08 -8.91
N THR A 322 10.53 -39.78 -8.99
CA THR A 322 11.10 -39.14 -10.17
C THR A 322 11.97 -37.97 -9.73
N SER A 323 12.79 -37.43 -10.63
CA SER A 323 13.62 -36.26 -10.35
C SER A 323 13.44 -35.21 -11.44
N ILE A 324 13.51 -33.94 -11.04
CA ILE A 324 13.48 -32.80 -11.95
C ILE A 324 14.76 -31.98 -11.82
N ASP A 325 15.31 -31.56 -12.95
CA ASP A 325 16.46 -30.66 -12.99
C ASP A 325 15.99 -29.23 -13.19
N LEU A 326 16.38 -28.35 -12.27
CA LEU A 326 15.97 -26.96 -12.21
C LEU A 326 17.14 -26.04 -12.55
N GLU A 327 16.83 -24.91 -13.19
CA GLU A 327 17.70 -23.75 -13.31
C GLU A 327 16.95 -22.52 -12.78
N VAL A 328 17.51 -21.84 -11.78
CA VAL A 328 17.05 -20.51 -11.36
C VAL A 328 18.04 -19.47 -11.85
N LYS A 329 17.52 -18.38 -12.42
CA LYS A 329 18.28 -17.22 -12.86
C LYS A 329 17.73 -15.97 -12.19
N TRP A 330 18.61 -15.09 -11.76
CA TRP A 330 18.24 -13.77 -11.26
C TRP A 330 19.32 -12.76 -11.62
N LYS A 331 19.04 -11.49 -11.34
CA LYS A 331 19.97 -10.38 -11.46
C LYS A 331 20.05 -9.64 -10.15
N ASP A 332 21.23 -9.12 -9.84
CA ASP A 332 21.33 -8.03 -8.87
C ASP A 332 21.05 -6.67 -9.57
N LEU A 333 21.06 -5.57 -8.81
CA LEU A 333 20.93 -4.23 -9.39
C LEU A 333 22.16 -3.74 -10.14
N LYS A 334 23.31 -4.41 -9.99
CA LYS A 334 24.46 -4.22 -10.88
C LYS A 334 24.22 -4.87 -12.25
N ASN A 335 23.06 -5.52 -12.42
CA ASN A 335 22.61 -6.21 -13.62
C ASN A 335 23.47 -7.46 -13.94
N ASP A 336 24.29 -7.91 -12.97
CA ASP A 336 25.05 -9.14 -13.07
C ASP A 336 24.09 -10.31 -13.02
N GLN A 337 24.30 -11.28 -13.92
CA GLN A 337 23.40 -12.40 -14.06
C GLN A 337 23.90 -13.60 -13.28
N HIS A 338 23.12 -14.00 -12.28
CA HIS A 338 23.39 -15.14 -11.42
C HIS A 338 22.53 -16.33 -11.84
N LYS A 339 23.02 -17.55 -11.56
CA LYS A 339 22.27 -18.78 -11.80
C LYS A 339 22.66 -19.89 -10.83
N ILE A 340 21.68 -20.71 -10.46
CA ILE A 340 21.89 -21.99 -9.80
C ILE A 340 21.23 -23.11 -10.60
N LYS A 341 21.81 -24.30 -10.52
CA LYS A 341 21.21 -25.53 -11.03
C LYS A 341 21.05 -26.51 -9.87
N LYS A 342 19.91 -27.17 -9.79
CA LYS A 342 19.61 -28.10 -8.71
C LYS A 342 18.71 -29.21 -9.19
N THR A 343 18.99 -30.43 -8.75
CA THR A 343 18.14 -31.60 -8.98
C THR A 343 17.27 -31.81 -7.74
N ILE A 344 15.96 -31.92 -7.95
CA ILE A 344 14.99 -32.15 -6.87
C ILE A 344 14.34 -33.51 -7.07
N ASN A 345 14.38 -34.35 -6.03
CA ASN A 345 13.71 -35.64 -6.01
C ASN A 345 12.26 -35.44 -5.55
N LEU A 346 11.32 -36.00 -6.29
CA LEU A 346 9.90 -35.99 -5.99
C LEU A 346 9.47 -37.40 -5.58
N VAL A 347 8.82 -37.50 -4.42
CA VAL A 347 8.39 -38.76 -3.82
C VAL A 347 6.92 -38.98 -4.10
N ALA A 348 6.52 -40.17 -4.57
CA ALA A 348 5.11 -40.51 -4.70
C ALA A 348 4.49 -40.77 -3.33
N GLN A 349 3.20 -40.46 -3.21
CA GLN A 349 2.37 -41.04 -2.16
C GLN A 349 2.18 -42.56 -2.40
N ASN A 350 1.52 -43.25 -1.46
CA ASN A 350 1.11 -44.63 -1.70
C ASN A 350 0.20 -44.71 -2.95
N VAL A 351 0.60 -45.51 -3.94
CA VAL A 351 -0.14 -45.68 -5.21
C VAL A 351 -1.19 -46.79 -5.14
N ASN A 352 -1.10 -47.68 -4.15
CA ASN A 352 -1.98 -48.84 -3.99
C ASN A 352 -3.17 -48.49 -3.08
N ILE A 353 -4.04 -47.60 -3.56
CA ILE A 353 -5.19 -47.09 -2.80
C ILE A 353 -6.48 -47.50 -3.50
N ASN A 354 -7.40 -48.10 -2.75
CA ASN A 354 -8.73 -48.44 -3.24
C ASN A 354 -9.66 -47.21 -3.19
N TRP A 355 -9.56 -46.36 -4.21
CA TRP A 355 -10.37 -45.13 -4.32
C TRP A 355 -11.88 -45.40 -4.35
N GLU A 356 -12.30 -46.53 -4.92
CA GLU A 356 -13.73 -46.90 -5.01
C GLU A 356 -14.36 -47.18 -3.63
N GLU A 357 -13.57 -47.74 -2.70
CA GLU A 357 -14.01 -47.96 -1.32
C GLU A 357 -14.03 -46.66 -0.51
N ILE A 358 -13.01 -45.81 -0.71
CA ILE A 358 -12.80 -44.61 0.13
C ILE A 358 -13.76 -43.48 -0.25
N GLN A 359 -14.15 -43.35 -1.53
CA GLN A 359 -14.99 -42.24 -2.01
C GLN A 359 -16.36 -42.11 -1.31
N PHE A 360 -16.87 -43.19 -0.71
CA PHE A 360 -18.15 -43.18 -0.01
C PHE A 360 -18.03 -43.02 1.52
N LYS A 361 -16.80 -42.99 2.06
CA LYS A 361 -16.58 -42.81 3.50
C LYS A 361 -16.88 -41.35 3.91
N LYS A 362 -17.48 -41.19 5.10
CA LYS A 362 -17.71 -39.89 5.74
C LYS A 362 -17.05 -39.89 7.13
N PRO A 363 -15.72 -39.75 7.20
CA PRO A 363 -14.99 -39.93 8.46
C PRO A 363 -15.30 -38.85 9.50
N TYR A 364 -15.64 -37.63 9.06
CA TYR A 364 -16.00 -36.54 9.96
C TYR A 364 -17.51 -36.35 10.00
N ASN A 365 -18.07 -36.30 11.21
CA ASN A 365 -19.49 -36.04 11.47
C ASN A 365 -19.66 -34.88 12.46
N LEU A 366 -20.61 -33.99 12.17
CA LEU A 366 -21.00 -32.86 13.00
C LEU A 366 -22.02 -33.24 14.09
N GLU A 367 -22.67 -34.39 13.96
CA GLU A 367 -23.57 -34.93 14.98
C GLU A 367 -22.83 -35.20 16.30
N PRO A 368 -23.53 -35.11 17.45
CA PRO A 368 -22.93 -35.46 18.73
C PRO A 368 -22.42 -36.89 18.74
N VAL A 369 -21.21 -37.09 19.26
CA VAL A 369 -20.62 -38.42 19.42
C VAL A 369 -21.31 -39.18 20.56
N GLU A 370 -21.58 -40.46 20.33
CA GLU A 370 -22.24 -41.34 21.30
C GLU A 370 -21.35 -42.48 21.82
N ASN A 371 -20.23 -42.75 21.16
CA ASN A 371 -19.32 -43.85 21.52
C ASN A 371 -18.03 -43.33 22.17
N ASN A 372 -17.52 -44.07 23.15
CA ASN A 372 -16.31 -43.71 23.87
C ASN A 372 -15.06 -43.68 22.97
N SER A 373 -14.99 -44.55 21.96
CA SER A 373 -13.87 -44.60 21.01
C SER A 373 -13.75 -43.32 20.16
N ASP A 374 -14.88 -42.64 19.93
CA ASP A 374 -14.98 -41.55 18.97
C ASP A 374 -14.93 -40.18 19.67
N LEU A 375 -15.01 -40.17 21.02
CA LEU A 375 -14.95 -38.96 21.84
C LEU A 375 -13.50 -38.57 22.13
N ILE A 376 -12.96 -37.66 21.31
CA ILE A 376 -11.54 -37.28 21.37
C ILE A 376 -11.31 -36.15 22.38
N GLY A 377 -10.32 -36.32 23.25
CA GLY A 377 -9.81 -35.30 24.18
C GLY A 377 -10.72 -34.87 25.32
N ARG A 378 -11.84 -35.56 25.52
CA ARG A 378 -12.77 -35.32 26.63
C ARG A 378 -12.78 -36.46 27.64
N GLU A 379 -11.78 -37.34 27.59
CA GLU A 379 -11.69 -38.54 28.42
C GLU A 379 -11.59 -38.22 29.91
N ILE A 380 -10.78 -37.23 30.29
CA ILE A 380 -10.66 -36.79 31.69
C ILE A 380 -12.01 -36.29 32.22
N ILE A 381 -12.72 -35.48 31.43
CA ILE A 381 -14.04 -34.95 31.80
C ILE A 381 -15.04 -36.11 31.94
N LEU A 382 -15.05 -37.03 30.97
CA LEU A 382 -15.92 -38.20 30.99
C LEU A 382 -15.63 -39.12 32.19
N ASN A 383 -14.36 -39.34 32.53
CA ASN A 383 -13.94 -40.15 33.67
C ASN A 383 -14.30 -39.48 35.00
N ASN A 384 -14.13 -38.16 35.10
CA ASN A 384 -14.58 -37.40 36.27
C ASN A 384 -16.09 -37.53 36.45
N LEU A 385 -16.87 -37.42 35.37
CA LEU A 385 -18.32 -37.64 35.41
C LEU A 385 -18.67 -39.07 35.83
N LYS A 386 -18.00 -40.09 35.27
CA LYS A 386 -18.15 -41.51 35.66
C LYS A 386 -17.93 -41.73 37.15
N ASN A 387 -16.90 -41.09 37.70
CA ASN A 387 -16.61 -41.15 39.14
C ASN A 387 -17.69 -40.44 39.96
N THR A 388 -18.14 -39.26 39.53
CA THR A 388 -19.18 -38.49 40.21
C THR A 388 -20.52 -39.22 40.28
N ILE A 389 -20.89 -39.99 39.26
CA ILE A 389 -22.18 -40.71 39.22
C ILE A 389 -22.13 -42.12 39.85
N SER A 390 -20.98 -42.51 40.40
CA SER A 390 -20.87 -43.69 41.27
C SER A 390 -21.65 -43.48 42.56
N SER A 391 -21.85 -44.50 43.42
CA SER A 391 -22.67 -44.33 44.64
C SER A 391 -21.91 -43.48 45.69
N PRO A 392 -22.48 -42.38 46.25
CA PRO A 392 -23.80 -41.77 45.96
C PRO A 392 -23.82 -40.98 44.64
N VAL A 393 -24.95 -41.04 43.90
CA VAL A 393 -25.06 -40.44 42.56
C VAL A 393 -24.92 -38.92 42.63
N GLY A 394 -23.74 -38.42 42.26
CA GLY A 394 -23.43 -36.99 42.31
C GLY A 394 -24.11 -36.19 41.20
N SER A 395 -24.21 -34.88 41.41
CA SER A 395 -24.77 -33.93 40.46
C SER A 395 -23.70 -32.98 39.88
N SER A 396 -23.87 -32.52 38.64
CA SER A 396 -22.90 -31.67 37.95
C SER A 396 -23.55 -30.69 36.98
N TYR A 397 -22.83 -29.60 36.69
CA TYR A 397 -23.18 -28.66 35.62
C TYR A 397 -22.11 -28.71 34.54
N ILE A 398 -22.52 -28.91 33.29
CA ILE A 398 -21.62 -28.87 32.13
C ILE A 398 -21.94 -27.61 31.32
N TYR A 399 -21.00 -26.69 31.24
CA TYR A 399 -21.23 -25.41 30.57
C TYR A 399 -20.02 -24.95 29.75
N GLY A 400 -20.26 -23.97 28.89
CA GLY A 400 -19.27 -23.43 27.95
C GLY A 400 -19.93 -23.00 26.65
N GLN A 401 -19.15 -22.53 25.68
CA GLN A 401 -19.70 -22.09 24.38
C GLN A 401 -20.44 -23.21 23.64
N ARG A 402 -21.41 -22.86 22.79
CA ARG A 402 -22.03 -23.84 21.88
C ARG A 402 -20.96 -24.48 20.99
N ARG A 403 -21.22 -25.72 20.55
CA ARG A 403 -20.38 -26.47 19.59
C ARG A 403 -19.01 -26.93 20.08
N VAL A 404 -18.76 -26.89 21.39
CA VAL A 404 -17.54 -27.43 22.03
C VAL A 404 -17.59 -28.92 22.38
N GLY A 405 -18.73 -29.59 22.17
CA GLY A 405 -18.89 -31.04 22.39
C GLY A 405 -19.56 -31.46 23.70
N LYS A 406 -20.29 -30.56 24.39
CA LYS A 406 -20.99 -30.88 25.65
C LYS A 406 -22.00 -32.02 25.50
N THR A 407 -22.89 -31.94 24.51
CA THR A 407 -23.88 -32.99 24.21
C THR A 407 -23.21 -34.32 23.88
N SER A 408 -22.06 -34.30 23.18
CA SER A 408 -21.28 -35.52 22.89
C SER A 408 -20.75 -36.19 24.16
N ILE A 409 -20.29 -35.40 25.15
CA ILE A 409 -19.83 -35.93 26.43
C ILE A 409 -20.96 -36.66 27.16
N VAL A 410 -22.15 -36.06 27.25
CA VAL A 410 -23.27 -36.66 27.99
C VAL A 410 -23.92 -37.84 27.28
N LYS A 411 -24.01 -37.83 25.94
CA LYS A 411 -24.47 -38.99 25.18
C LYS A 411 -23.50 -40.17 25.29
N THR A 412 -22.20 -39.89 25.23
CA THR A 412 -21.16 -40.91 25.44
C THR A 412 -21.17 -41.45 26.87
N LEU A 413 -21.45 -40.59 27.85
CA LEU A 413 -21.66 -40.99 29.24
C LEU A 413 -22.86 -41.92 29.35
N GLN A 414 -24.01 -41.55 28.78
CA GLN A 414 -25.23 -42.38 28.80
C GLN A 414 -24.95 -43.79 28.25
N ASN A 415 -24.31 -43.88 27.09
CA ASN A 415 -23.98 -45.17 26.48
C ASN A 415 -22.96 -45.99 27.27
N SER A 416 -22.06 -45.34 28.03
CA SER A 416 -21.10 -46.05 28.89
C SER A 416 -21.76 -46.83 30.03
N PHE A 417 -23.03 -46.56 30.34
CA PHE A 417 -23.78 -47.16 31.46
C PHE A 417 -25.01 -47.96 31.01
N SER A 418 -25.18 -48.25 29.72
CA SER A 418 -26.35 -48.97 29.19
C SER A 418 -26.57 -50.36 29.81
N ASN A 419 -25.53 -50.99 30.38
CA ASN A 419 -25.58 -52.29 31.05
C ASN A 419 -25.43 -52.20 32.58
N SER A 420 -25.78 -51.07 33.19
CA SER A 420 -25.65 -50.85 34.64
C SER A 420 -27.01 -50.78 35.35
N ASP A 421 -27.00 -51.01 36.66
CA ASP A 421 -28.18 -50.84 37.54
C ASP A 421 -28.53 -49.36 37.79
N LEU A 422 -28.03 -48.44 36.97
CA LEU A 422 -28.31 -47.00 37.01
C LEU A 422 -29.20 -46.63 35.82
N LEU A 423 -30.40 -46.12 36.09
CA LEU A 423 -31.24 -45.53 35.05
C LEU A 423 -30.69 -44.15 34.67
N ILE A 424 -30.33 -43.94 33.40
CA ILE A 424 -29.98 -42.61 32.88
C ILE A 424 -31.12 -42.08 32.01
N ILE A 425 -31.73 -40.98 32.46
CA ILE A 425 -32.80 -40.27 31.75
C ILE A 425 -32.21 -39.04 31.06
N TYR A 426 -32.15 -39.05 29.73
CA TYR A 426 -31.74 -37.89 28.92
C TYR A 426 -32.98 -37.16 28.40
N ILE A 427 -33.05 -35.84 28.61
CA ILE A 427 -34.14 -34.96 28.15
C ILE A 427 -33.53 -33.64 27.65
N GLU A 428 -33.85 -33.22 26.44
CA GLU A 428 -33.47 -31.91 25.90
C GLU A 428 -34.47 -30.83 26.33
N ALA A 429 -34.05 -29.59 26.51
CA ALA A 429 -34.94 -28.50 26.92
C ALA A 429 -36.17 -28.35 26.01
N GLY A 430 -36.02 -28.50 24.70
CA GLY A 430 -37.12 -28.42 23.74
C GLY A 430 -38.25 -29.45 23.96
N ASP A 431 -37.97 -30.56 24.64
CA ASP A 431 -38.95 -31.60 24.92
C ASP A 431 -39.92 -31.23 26.06
N TRP A 432 -39.50 -30.37 26.99
CA TRP A 432 -40.24 -30.12 28.22
C TRP A 432 -40.50 -28.64 28.48
N ASN A 433 -39.58 -27.75 28.10
CA ASN A 433 -39.68 -26.33 28.37
C ASN A 433 -40.71 -25.66 27.43
N ASP A 434 -41.75 -25.10 28.02
CA ASP A 434 -42.66 -24.17 27.37
C ASP A 434 -42.10 -22.75 27.53
N ALA A 435 -42.00 -22.03 26.42
CA ALA A 435 -41.42 -20.68 26.41
C ALA A 435 -42.27 -19.65 27.19
N LYS A 436 -43.58 -19.91 27.36
CA LYS A 436 -44.54 -18.94 27.91
C LYS A 436 -45.09 -19.37 29.27
N ASP A 437 -45.19 -20.67 29.54
CA ASP A 437 -45.85 -21.19 30.73
C ASP A 437 -44.92 -22.06 31.60
N PRO A 438 -44.37 -21.54 32.71
CA PRO A 438 -43.50 -22.31 33.59
C PRO A 438 -44.20 -23.50 34.28
N PHE A 439 -45.52 -23.44 34.51
CA PHE A 439 -46.26 -24.56 35.11
C PHE A 439 -46.34 -25.73 34.14
N LYS A 440 -46.57 -25.43 32.85
CA LYS A 440 -46.53 -26.44 31.80
C LYS A 440 -45.13 -27.03 31.63
N SER A 441 -44.07 -26.22 31.77
CA SER A 441 -42.68 -26.72 31.78
C SER A 441 -42.44 -27.72 32.91
N MET A 442 -42.81 -27.36 34.15
CA MET A 442 -42.70 -28.25 35.31
C MET A 442 -43.52 -29.53 35.14
N LYS A 443 -44.75 -29.42 34.62
CA LYS A 443 -45.61 -30.57 34.34
C LYS A 443 -44.99 -31.52 33.32
N ASN A 444 -44.55 -31.00 32.18
CA ASN A 444 -43.95 -31.81 31.12
C ASN A 444 -42.70 -32.53 31.62
N LEU A 445 -41.85 -31.85 32.39
CA LEU A 445 -40.63 -32.42 32.94
C LEU A 445 -40.93 -33.54 33.93
N GLY A 446 -41.81 -33.27 34.91
CA GLY A 446 -42.21 -34.23 35.94
C GLY A 446 -42.82 -35.49 35.32
N GLU A 447 -43.80 -35.33 34.41
CA GLU A 447 -44.43 -36.46 33.75
C GLU A 447 -43.44 -37.31 32.94
N ARG A 448 -42.49 -36.67 32.24
CA ARG A 448 -41.48 -37.39 31.43
C ARG A 448 -40.53 -38.20 32.30
N ILE A 449 -40.06 -37.63 33.41
CA ILE A 449 -39.20 -38.34 34.38
C ILE A 449 -39.96 -39.56 34.93
N VAL A 450 -41.18 -39.36 35.43
CA VAL A 450 -42.02 -40.44 35.98
C VAL A 450 -42.27 -41.53 34.94
N LYS A 451 -42.69 -41.17 33.72
CA LYS A 451 -42.95 -42.13 32.63
C LYS A 451 -41.71 -42.98 32.31
N LYS A 452 -40.51 -42.40 32.35
CA LYS A 452 -39.24 -43.12 32.10
C LYS A 452 -38.90 -44.07 33.24
N ILE A 453 -39.07 -43.65 34.50
CA ILE A 453 -38.86 -44.52 35.68
C ILE A 453 -39.84 -45.70 35.67
N LYS A 454 -41.13 -45.44 35.44
CA LYS A 454 -42.15 -46.50 35.34
C LYS A 454 -41.89 -47.51 34.23
N LYS A 455 -41.30 -47.06 33.11
CA LYS A 455 -40.93 -47.94 31.98
C LYS A 455 -39.68 -48.78 32.27
N TYR A 456 -38.78 -48.31 33.13
CA TYR A 456 -37.52 -48.99 33.43
C TYR A 456 -37.72 -50.30 34.20
N SER A 457 -38.66 -50.34 35.14
CA SER A 457 -38.92 -51.53 35.96
C SER A 457 -40.41 -51.78 36.16
N SER A 458 -40.83 -53.04 36.05
CA SER A 458 -42.21 -53.46 36.31
C SER A 458 -42.64 -53.19 37.76
N LYS A 459 -41.69 -53.11 38.70
CA LYS A 459 -41.94 -52.76 40.11
C LYS A 459 -42.67 -51.44 40.26
N PHE A 460 -42.43 -50.46 39.39
CA PHE A 460 -42.98 -49.10 39.50
C PHE A 460 -44.24 -48.87 38.67
N GLN A 461 -44.71 -49.86 37.89
CA GLN A 461 -45.84 -49.66 36.96
C GLN A 461 -47.15 -49.29 37.65
N HIS A 462 -47.34 -49.74 38.91
CA HIS A 462 -48.53 -49.49 39.70
C HIS A 462 -48.60 -48.08 40.31
N LEU A 463 -47.47 -47.35 40.41
CA LEU A 463 -47.44 -45.98 40.95
C LEU A 463 -48.19 -45.02 40.03
N GLU A 464 -49.02 -44.14 40.57
CA GLU A 464 -49.72 -43.12 39.77
C GLU A 464 -48.77 -42.02 39.30
N ILE A 465 -49.11 -41.36 38.18
CA ILE A 465 -48.35 -40.19 37.72
C ILE A 465 -48.92 -38.96 38.46
N PRO A 466 -48.12 -38.25 39.28
CA PRO A 466 -48.61 -37.08 39.99
C PRO A 466 -49.08 -35.98 39.05
N LYS A 467 -50.08 -35.19 39.49
CA LYS A 467 -50.54 -34.01 38.77
C LYS A 467 -49.69 -32.80 39.15
N PHE A 468 -48.65 -32.55 38.36
CA PHE A 468 -47.69 -31.46 38.57
C PHE A 468 -48.21 -30.04 38.27
N GLU A 469 -49.52 -29.88 38.07
CA GLU A 469 -50.17 -28.61 37.68
C GLU A 469 -50.09 -27.57 38.80
N GLU A 470 -50.12 -28.00 40.06
CA GLU A 470 -50.14 -27.12 41.23
C GLU A 470 -48.79 -27.07 41.97
N SER A 471 -47.98 -28.13 41.89
CA SER A 471 -46.70 -28.21 42.62
C SER A 471 -45.72 -29.19 41.98
N PHE A 472 -44.51 -28.73 41.66
CA PHE A 472 -43.43 -29.59 41.18
C PHE A 472 -42.81 -30.45 42.31
N ASN A 473 -42.97 -30.05 43.58
CA ASN A 473 -42.47 -30.81 44.72
C ASN A 473 -43.02 -32.24 44.77
N LEU A 474 -44.18 -32.52 44.17
CA LEU A 474 -44.75 -33.88 44.07
C LEU A 474 -43.81 -34.89 43.40
N LEU A 475 -42.81 -34.43 42.64
CA LEU A 475 -41.77 -35.29 42.09
C LEU A 475 -40.90 -35.87 43.20
N THR A 476 -40.64 -35.10 44.25
CA THR A 476 -39.89 -35.50 45.44
C THR A 476 -40.57 -36.66 46.14
N ASP A 477 -41.90 -36.58 46.32
CA ASP A 477 -42.73 -37.60 46.95
C ASP A 477 -42.76 -38.89 46.11
N PHE A 478 -43.01 -38.78 44.81
CA PHE A 478 -42.95 -39.92 43.89
C PHE A 478 -41.60 -40.64 43.93
N LEU A 479 -40.50 -39.90 44.01
CA LEU A 479 -39.17 -40.49 44.11
C LEU A 479 -38.89 -41.13 45.48
N GLU A 480 -39.60 -40.75 46.55
CA GLU A 480 -39.58 -41.47 47.85
C GLU A 480 -40.26 -42.82 47.72
N ASP A 481 -41.47 -42.86 47.14
CA ASP A 481 -42.20 -44.11 46.90
C ASP A 481 -41.37 -45.11 46.08
N VAL A 482 -40.64 -44.62 45.08
CA VAL A 482 -39.73 -45.43 44.26
C VAL A 482 -38.59 -46.01 45.11
N THR A 483 -37.99 -45.22 46.02
CA THR A 483 -36.94 -45.72 46.92
C THR A 483 -37.45 -46.64 48.01
N ASP A 484 -38.70 -46.48 48.45
CA ASP A 484 -39.34 -47.39 49.42
C ASP A 484 -39.60 -48.76 48.79
N ILE A 485 -39.98 -48.80 47.51
CA ILE A 485 -40.15 -50.05 46.75
C ILE A 485 -38.81 -50.70 46.42
N ASP A 486 -37.79 -49.90 46.09
CA ASP A 486 -36.45 -50.40 45.74
C ASP A 486 -35.35 -49.47 46.29
N PRO A 487 -34.82 -49.75 47.50
CA PRO A 487 -33.80 -48.92 48.14
C PRO A 487 -32.48 -48.81 47.36
N ASN A 488 -32.22 -49.77 46.45
CA ASN A 488 -31.01 -49.80 45.62
C ASN A 488 -31.21 -49.11 44.27
N PHE A 489 -32.43 -48.65 43.95
CA PHE A 489 -32.71 -47.96 42.70
C PHE A 489 -31.88 -46.68 42.60
N ARG A 490 -31.18 -46.50 41.49
CA ARG A 490 -30.40 -45.30 41.21
C ARG A 490 -30.84 -44.69 39.89
N CYS A 491 -30.92 -43.37 39.85
CA CYS A 491 -31.31 -42.64 38.66
C CYS A 491 -30.51 -41.35 38.48
N LEU A 492 -29.99 -41.14 37.28
CA LEU A 492 -29.32 -39.93 36.84
C LEU A 492 -30.19 -39.22 35.79
N ILE A 493 -30.52 -37.96 36.03
CA ILE A 493 -31.34 -37.16 35.12
C ILE A 493 -30.44 -36.13 34.43
N ILE A 494 -30.31 -36.25 33.11
CA ILE A 494 -29.55 -35.33 32.26
C ILE A 494 -30.54 -34.39 31.57
N LEU A 495 -30.40 -33.09 31.84
CA LEU A 495 -31.16 -32.03 31.17
C LEU A 495 -30.22 -31.26 30.24
N ASP A 496 -30.34 -31.49 28.93
CA ASP A 496 -29.54 -30.80 27.92
C ASP A 496 -30.22 -29.52 27.43
N GLU A 497 -29.43 -28.56 26.92
CA GLU A 497 -29.86 -27.20 26.58
C GLU A 497 -30.59 -26.46 27.73
N PHE A 498 -30.20 -26.73 28.97
CA PHE A 498 -30.81 -26.19 30.18
C PHE A 498 -30.75 -24.65 30.25
N ASP A 499 -29.85 -24.01 29.51
CA ASP A 499 -29.77 -22.55 29.41
C ASP A 499 -30.91 -21.90 28.60
N ARG A 500 -31.75 -22.71 27.92
CA ARG A 500 -32.92 -22.26 27.16
C ARG A 500 -34.21 -22.17 27.96
N ILE A 501 -34.17 -22.47 29.27
CA ILE A 501 -35.36 -22.40 30.13
C ILE A 501 -35.92 -20.98 30.20
N SER A 502 -37.23 -20.86 30.43
CA SER A 502 -37.88 -19.57 30.65
C SER A 502 -37.27 -18.82 31.83
N SER A 503 -37.12 -17.49 31.72
CA SER A 503 -36.60 -16.65 32.80
C SER A 503 -37.41 -16.79 34.10
N SER A 504 -38.70 -17.04 34.00
CA SER A 504 -39.60 -17.32 35.12
C SER A 504 -39.22 -18.54 35.99
N LEU A 505 -38.38 -19.45 35.48
CA LEU A 505 -37.91 -20.64 36.22
C LEU A 505 -36.59 -20.43 36.96
N TYR A 506 -35.86 -19.34 36.71
CA TYR A 506 -34.58 -19.06 37.39
C TYR A 506 -34.42 -17.64 37.94
N GLU A 507 -35.19 -16.67 37.45
CA GLU A 507 -35.25 -15.33 38.05
C GLU A 507 -36.02 -15.36 39.37
N ARG A 508 -35.75 -14.40 40.25
CA ARG A 508 -36.31 -14.39 41.61
C ARG A 508 -37.84 -14.32 41.59
N GLY A 509 -38.48 -15.40 42.03
CA GLY A 509 -39.93 -15.53 42.20
C GLY A 509 -40.31 -16.85 42.86
N ASP A 510 -41.55 -16.98 43.32
CA ASP A 510 -42.00 -18.18 44.07
C ASP A 510 -41.95 -19.46 43.23
N ILE A 511 -42.24 -19.36 41.92
CA ILE A 511 -42.19 -20.49 40.97
C ILE A 511 -40.75 -20.97 40.80
N ALA A 512 -39.83 -20.06 40.46
CA ALA A 512 -38.41 -20.37 40.33
C ALA A 512 -37.85 -20.96 41.63
N LYS A 513 -38.22 -20.41 42.79
CA LYS A 513 -37.80 -20.92 44.10
C LYS A 513 -38.32 -22.34 44.33
N SER A 514 -39.61 -22.60 44.04
CA SER A 514 -40.20 -23.94 44.15
C SER A 514 -39.49 -24.97 43.26
N PHE A 515 -39.27 -24.63 41.99
CA PHE A 515 -38.55 -25.47 41.02
C PHE A 515 -37.12 -25.78 41.48
N THR A 516 -36.38 -24.75 41.85
CA THR A 516 -34.98 -24.80 42.30
C THR A 516 -34.85 -25.62 43.59
N LEU A 517 -35.74 -25.41 44.57
CA LEU A 517 -35.77 -26.20 45.81
C LEU A 517 -36.10 -27.68 45.56
N THR A 518 -37.00 -27.99 44.62
CA THR A 518 -37.32 -29.38 44.26
C THR A 518 -36.08 -30.10 43.72
N LEU A 519 -35.41 -29.51 42.72
CA LEU A 519 -34.19 -30.10 42.13
C LEU A 519 -33.09 -30.28 43.18
N ARG A 520 -32.93 -29.30 44.08
CA ARG A 520 -32.00 -29.37 45.20
C ARG A 520 -32.34 -30.53 46.15
N SER A 521 -33.61 -30.66 46.54
CA SER A 521 -34.09 -31.72 47.43
C SER A 521 -33.77 -33.10 46.85
N ILE A 522 -34.08 -33.31 45.57
CA ILE A 522 -33.82 -34.57 44.87
C ILE A 522 -32.31 -34.84 44.81
N SER A 523 -31.49 -33.85 44.43
CA SER A 523 -30.02 -33.99 44.34
C SER A 523 -29.32 -34.25 45.67
N ASN A 524 -29.99 -34.03 46.81
CA ASN A 524 -29.44 -34.31 48.13
C ASN A 524 -29.50 -35.79 48.52
N ARG A 525 -30.30 -36.59 47.81
CA ARG A 525 -30.49 -38.03 48.06
C ARG A 525 -29.39 -38.84 47.37
N ALA A 526 -28.91 -39.90 48.01
CA ALA A 526 -27.82 -40.73 47.48
C ALA A 526 -28.17 -41.49 46.18
N ASN A 527 -29.46 -41.72 45.95
CA ASN A 527 -30.00 -42.50 44.84
C ASN A 527 -30.17 -41.68 43.55
N PHE A 528 -30.21 -40.34 43.65
CA PHE A 528 -30.60 -39.45 42.56
C PHE A 528 -29.58 -38.36 42.30
N GLY A 529 -29.24 -38.14 41.03
CA GLY A 529 -28.37 -37.04 40.62
C GLY A 529 -28.85 -36.35 39.35
N PHE A 530 -28.33 -35.14 39.12
CA PHE A 530 -28.59 -34.37 37.91
C PHE A 530 -27.32 -34.00 37.16
N ILE A 531 -27.38 -34.02 35.83
CA ILE A 531 -26.41 -33.31 34.97
C ILE A 531 -27.17 -32.26 34.19
N LEU A 532 -26.94 -30.97 34.47
CA LEU A 532 -27.50 -29.90 33.65
C LEU A 532 -26.45 -29.43 32.65
N VAL A 533 -26.80 -29.43 31.36
CA VAL A 533 -25.90 -29.05 30.28
C VAL A 533 -26.43 -27.79 29.61
N GLY A 534 -25.58 -26.79 29.38
CA GLY A 534 -26.00 -25.56 28.71
C GLY A 534 -24.86 -24.71 28.17
N GLY A 535 -25.22 -23.63 27.47
CA GLY A 535 -24.32 -22.59 26.97
C GLY A 535 -23.73 -21.68 28.05
N GLU A 536 -23.21 -20.53 27.64
CA GLU A 536 -22.58 -19.54 28.53
C GLU A 536 -23.58 -18.88 29.49
N LYS A 537 -24.88 -18.85 29.14
CA LYS A 537 -25.94 -18.32 30.01
C LYS A 537 -26.13 -19.14 31.31
N MET A 538 -25.60 -20.37 31.36
CA MET A 538 -25.58 -21.17 32.60
C MET A 538 -24.94 -20.43 33.76
N GLU A 539 -23.84 -19.69 33.56
CA GLU A 539 -23.18 -18.95 34.65
C GLU A 539 -24.13 -17.93 35.30
N HIS A 540 -24.99 -17.30 34.49
CA HIS A 540 -25.99 -16.36 34.99
C HIS A 540 -27.13 -17.08 35.73
N ILE A 541 -27.67 -18.17 35.18
CA ILE A 541 -28.72 -18.98 35.82
C ILE A 541 -28.23 -19.46 37.19
N LEU A 542 -27.01 -20.02 37.25
CA LEU A 542 -26.41 -20.53 38.47
C LEU A 542 -26.12 -19.43 39.50
N SER A 543 -25.79 -18.21 39.07
CA SER A 543 -25.61 -17.08 40.01
C SER A 543 -26.88 -16.71 40.79
N GLN A 544 -28.07 -17.03 40.25
CA GLN A 544 -29.35 -16.87 40.96
C GLN A 544 -29.65 -18.02 41.92
N TRP A 545 -28.98 -19.16 41.74
CA TRP A 545 -29.22 -20.41 42.47
C TRP A 545 -28.17 -20.61 43.59
N GLN A 546 -28.12 -19.68 44.55
CA GLN A 546 -27.12 -19.65 45.62
C GLN A 546 -27.08 -20.89 46.55
N GLU A 547 -28.04 -21.80 46.40
CA GLU A 547 -28.25 -22.95 47.27
C GLU A 547 -27.68 -24.29 46.74
N PHE A 548 -27.06 -24.29 45.56
CA PHE A 548 -26.62 -25.50 44.83
C PHE A 548 -25.15 -25.90 45.04
N ASN A 549 -24.67 -25.87 46.28
CA ASN A 549 -23.25 -26.13 46.62
C ASN A 549 -22.77 -27.59 46.36
N LYS A 550 -23.67 -28.54 46.07
CA LYS A 550 -23.34 -29.95 45.82
C LYS A 550 -23.07 -30.28 44.35
N PHE A 551 -23.41 -29.39 43.42
CA PHE A 551 -23.19 -29.66 42.00
C PHE A 551 -21.76 -29.30 41.62
N SER A 552 -21.05 -30.24 41.00
CA SER A 552 -19.70 -29.99 40.50
C SER A 552 -19.76 -29.22 39.17
N PRO A 553 -19.16 -28.02 39.06
CA PRO A 553 -19.07 -27.31 37.80
C PRO A 553 -17.99 -27.94 36.89
N ILE A 554 -18.33 -28.15 35.63
CA ILE A 554 -17.46 -28.68 34.59
C ILE A 554 -17.55 -27.76 33.38
N ARG A 555 -16.47 -27.01 33.14
CA ARG A 555 -16.37 -26.12 31.98
C ARG A 555 -15.76 -26.86 30.80
N VAL A 556 -16.37 -26.70 29.63
CA VAL A 556 -15.90 -27.27 28.36
C VAL A 556 -15.56 -26.13 27.41
N ASP A 557 -14.27 -25.96 27.11
CA ASP A 557 -13.74 -24.92 26.21
C ASP A 557 -13.11 -25.52 24.94
N TYR A 558 -12.55 -24.66 24.08
CA TYR A 558 -11.75 -25.04 22.91
C TYR A 558 -10.48 -25.80 23.30
N PHE A 559 -9.94 -26.57 22.35
CA PHE A 559 -8.63 -27.19 22.48
C PHE A 559 -7.54 -26.11 22.47
N THR A 560 -6.57 -26.20 23.39
CA THR A 560 -5.45 -25.24 23.50
C THR A 560 -4.12 -25.91 23.18
N LYS A 561 -3.17 -25.19 22.57
CA LYS A 561 -1.82 -25.72 22.29
C LYS A 561 -1.09 -26.16 23.55
N GLU A 562 -1.32 -25.50 24.68
CA GLU A 562 -0.60 -25.76 25.93
C GLU A 562 -1.07 -27.02 26.64
N ARG A 563 -2.36 -27.37 26.54
CA ARG A 563 -2.97 -28.45 27.33
C ARG A 563 -3.50 -29.60 26.51
N ASP A 564 -4.01 -29.34 25.31
CA ASP A 564 -4.86 -30.27 24.58
C ASP A 564 -4.37 -30.53 23.14
N TRP A 565 -3.11 -30.22 22.84
CA TRP A 565 -2.56 -30.31 21.48
C TRP A 565 -2.60 -31.72 20.89
N GLU A 566 -2.24 -32.73 21.68
CA GLU A 566 -2.30 -34.13 21.23
C GLU A 566 -3.72 -34.56 20.89
N ASP A 567 -4.70 -34.08 21.65
CA ASP A 567 -6.11 -34.40 21.40
C ASP A 567 -6.66 -33.65 20.18
N PHE A 568 -6.20 -32.43 19.95
CA PHE A 568 -6.48 -31.71 18.71
C PHE A 568 -5.90 -32.43 17.49
N ILE A 569 -4.65 -32.92 17.57
CA ILE A 569 -4.04 -33.76 16.52
C ILE A 569 -4.91 -35.00 16.27
N LYS A 570 -5.33 -35.71 17.33
CA LYS A 570 -6.19 -36.90 17.21
C LYS A 570 -7.54 -36.57 16.58
N LEU A 571 -8.12 -35.40 16.87
CA LEU A 571 -9.41 -34.97 16.31
C LEU A 571 -9.38 -34.93 14.78
N ILE A 572 -8.24 -34.52 14.23
CA ILE A 572 -8.00 -34.45 12.79
C ILE A 572 -7.55 -35.81 12.24
N THR A 573 -6.59 -36.47 12.88
CA THR A 573 -5.90 -37.62 12.27
C THR A 573 -6.63 -38.95 12.45
N LYS A 574 -7.27 -39.19 13.61
CA LYS A 574 -7.90 -40.48 13.93
C LYS A 574 -9.02 -40.88 12.97
N PRO A 575 -9.94 -39.98 12.54
CA PRO A 575 -11.01 -40.36 11.62
C PRO A 575 -10.54 -40.80 10.23
N VAL A 576 -9.33 -40.37 9.82
CA VAL A 576 -8.72 -40.67 8.52
C VAL A 576 -7.47 -41.53 8.65
N GLU A 577 -7.30 -42.18 9.79
CA GLU A 577 -6.19 -43.08 10.05
C GLU A 577 -6.13 -44.17 8.97
N ASN A 578 -4.94 -44.43 8.44
CA ASN A 578 -4.70 -45.32 7.30
C ASN A 578 -5.34 -44.90 5.96
N ILE A 579 -5.93 -43.70 5.87
CA ILE A 579 -6.48 -43.14 4.62
C ILE A 579 -5.65 -41.94 4.17
N LEU A 580 -5.51 -40.93 5.03
CA LEU A 580 -4.76 -39.71 4.74
C LEU A 580 -3.52 -39.60 5.64
N GLU A 581 -2.43 -39.10 5.07
CA GLU A 581 -1.23 -38.70 5.80
C GLU A 581 -1.28 -37.18 6.00
N VAL A 582 -1.50 -36.72 7.24
CA VAL A 582 -1.64 -35.29 7.55
C VAL A 582 -0.35 -34.77 8.18
N SER A 583 0.26 -33.77 7.55
CA SER A 583 1.46 -33.09 8.05
C SER A 583 1.21 -32.22 9.28
N GLU A 584 2.28 -31.90 10.02
CA GLU A 584 2.23 -30.98 11.16
C GLU A 584 1.89 -29.54 10.73
N SER A 585 2.33 -29.11 9.55
CA SER A 585 2.04 -27.79 8.99
C SER A 585 0.54 -27.63 8.67
N ALA A 586 -0.10 -28.69 8.15
CA ALA A 586 -1.54 -28.71 7.95
C ALA A 586 -2.32 -28.62 9.27
N ILE A 587 -1.91 -29.38 10.29
CA ILE A 587 -2.57 -29.35 11.62
C ILE A 587 -2.43 -27.97 12.24
N THR A 588 -1.24 -27.36 12.15
CA THR A 588 -0.97 -26.01 12.66
C THR A 588 -1.86 -24.98 11.99
N HIS A 589 -1.97 -25.02 10.66
CA HIS A 589 -2.85 -24.13 9.91
C HIS A 589 -4.34 -24.31 10.29
N ILE A 590 -4.82 -25.55 10.42
CA ILE A 590 -6.21 -25.81 10.84
C ILE A 590 -6.46 -25.27 12.26
N TYR A 591 -5.48 -25.38 13.16
CA TYR A 591 -5.57 -24.77 14.50
C TYR A 591 -5.66 -23.24 14.41
N GLU A 592 -4.81 -22.59 13.61
CA GLU A 592 -4.83 -21.13 13.44
C GLU A 592 -6.15 -20.63 12.85
N GLU A 593 -6.72 -21.36 11.89
CA GLU A 593 -8.04 -21.04 11.34
C GLU A 593 -9.15 -21.16 12.40
N THR A 594 -9.09 -22.16 13.27
CA THR A 594 -10.22 -22.55 14.13
C THR A 594 -10.08 -22.18 15.60
N ALA A 595 -8.90 -21.74 16.02
CA ALA A 595 -8.48 -21.57 17.41
C ALA A 595 -8.79 -22.80 18.31
N GLY A 596 -8.72 -24.00 17.74
CA GLY A 596 -9.03 -25.24 18.46
C GLY A 596 -10.52 -25.51 18.67
N ASN A 597 -11.43 -24.79 17.99
CA ASN A 597 -12.86 -25.09 18.03
C ASN A 597 -13.15 -26.44 17.31
N PRO A 598 -13.75 -27.44 18.00
CA PRO A 598 -13.94 -28.77 17.42
C PRO A 598 -14.89 -28.79 16.22
N TYR A 599 -15.90 -27.92 16.20
CA TYR A 599 -16.90 -27.87 15.13
C TYR A 599 -16.30 -27.29 13.85
N PHE A 600 -15.61 -26.15 13.93
CA PHE A 600 -14.97 -25.56 12.76
C PHE A 600 -13.84 -26.46 12.23
N THR A 601 -13.10 -27.12 13.13
CA THR A 601 -12.08 -28.12 12.75
C THR A 601 -12.68 -29.24 11.92
N LYS A 602 -13.78 -29.86 12.40
CA LYS A 602 -14.48 -30.90 11.64
C LYS A 602 -15.04 -30.39 10.31
N LYS A 603 -15.60 -29.18 10.26
CA LYS A 603 -16.08 -28.56 9.01
C LYS A 603 -14.97 -28.44 7.96
N ILE A 604 -13.80 -27.93 8.35
CA ILE A 604 -12.64 -27.84 7.44
C ILE A 604 -12.19 -29.25 7.02
N CYS A 605 -12.13 -30.19 7.95
CA CYS A 605 -11.70 -31.56 7.67
C CYS A 605 -12.65 -32.33 6.75
N MET A 606 -13.96 -32.04 6.76
CA MET A 606 -14.93 -32.59 5.80
C MET A 606 -14.60 -32.16 4.36
N GLU A 607 -14.36 -30.87 4.14
CA GLU A 607 -13.99 -30.34 2.82
C GLU A 607 -12.59 -30.79 2.40
N LEU A 608 -11.67 -30.87 3.35
CA LEU A 608 -10.34 -31.41 3.15
C LEU A 608 -10.43 -32.84 2.61
N PHE A 609 -11.13 -33.73 3.31
CA PHE A 609 -11.30 -35.12 2.90
C PHE A 609 -11.89 -35.22 1.49
N SER A 610 -13.00 -34.52 1.23
CA SER A 610 -13.65 -34.50 -0.09
C SER A 610 -12.68 -34.06 -1.20
N ASN A 611 -11.95 -32.96 -0.99
CA ASN A 611 -11.00 -32.43 -1.96
C ASN A 611 -9.79 -33.37 -2.18
N MET A 612 -9.28 -34.00 -1.13
CA MET A 612 -8.18 -34.97 -1.23
C MET A 612 -8.58 -36.18 -2.08
N ILE A 613 -9.74 -36.78 -1.79
CA ILE A 613 -10.23 -37.94 -2.54
C ILE A 613 -10.50 -37.60 -4.01
N ASN A 614 -11.14 -36.46 -4.29
CA ASN A 614 -11.42 -36.02 -5.66
C ASN A 614 -10.13 -35.84 -6.51
N ASN A 615 -9.03 -35.42 -5.90
CA ASN A 615 -7.74 -35.24 -6.57
C ASN A 615 -6.85 -36.50 -6.55
N ARG A 616 -7.36 -37.61 -6.00
CA ARG A 616 -6.60 -38.85 -5.75
C ARG A 616 -5.32 -38.59 -4.95
N ASP A 617 -5.39 -37.68 -4.01
CA ASP A 617 -4.27 -37.22 -3.18
C ASP A 617 -4.49 -37.70 -1.75
N ILE A 618 -3.46 -38.26 -1.11
CA ILE A 618 -3.57 -38.68 0.31
C ILE A 618 -2.66 -37.93 1.26
N HIS A 619 -1.75 -37.09 0.76
CA HIS A 619 -0.78 -36.41 1.61
C HIS A 619 -1.21 -34.96 1.83
N VAL A 620 -1.76 -34.64 2.99
CA VAL A 620 -2.24 -33.31 3.33
C VAL A 620 -1.09 -32.45 3.84
N THR A 621 -0.78 -31.39 3.10
CA THR A 621 0.12 -30.30 3.54
C THR A 621 -0.68 -29.05 3.90
N GLU A 622 -0.02 -28.05 4.48
CA GLU A 622 -0.60 -26.72 4.71
C GLU A 622 -1.37 -26.19 3.49
N LYS A 623 -0.85 -26.41 2.27
CA LYS A 623 -1.50 -25.97 1.03
C LYS A 623 -2.91 -26.55 0.85
N GLU A 624 -3.07 -27.85 1.09
CA GLU A 624 -4.38 -28.50 0.97
C GLU A 624 -5.31 -28.09 2.13
N ALA A 625 -4.77 -27.85 3.31
CA ALA A 625 -5.51 -27.30 4.44
C ALA A 625 -6.04 -25.89 4.14
N ILE A 626 -5.21 -24.98 3.63
CA ILE A 626 -5.61 -23.62 3.21
C ILE A 626 -6.76 -23.69 2.19
N LYS A 627 -6.63 -24.56 1.18
CA LYS A 627 -7.67 -24.75 0.16
C LYS A 627 -8.97 -25.26 0.79
N ALA A 628 -8.89 -26.22 1.70
CA ALA A 628 -10.06 -26.75 2.41
C ALA A 628 -10.73 -25.70 3.31
N SER A 629 -9.96 -24.93 4.08
CA SER A 629 -10.46 -23.81 4.89
C SER A 629 -11.21 -22.79 4.05
N THR A 630 -10.64 -22.43 2.89
CA THR A 630 -11.25 -21.51 1.93
C THR A 630 -12.56 -22.04 1.35
N ILE A 631 -12.61 -23.32 0.96
CA ILE A 631 -13.84 -23.95 0.45
C ILE A 631 -14.89 -24.02 1.55
N ALA A 632 -14.51 -24.45 2.76
CA ALA A 632 -15.42 -24.63 3.88
C ALA A 632 -16.13 -23.32 4.28
N ARG A 633 -15.38 -22.21 4.38
CA ARG A 633 -15.97 -20.89 4.71
C ARG A 633 -16.79 -20.30 3.57
N ASN A 634 -16.47 -20.59 2.31
CA ASN A 634 -17.23 -20.08 1.18
C ASN A 634 -18.41 -20.99 0.78
N SER A 635 -18.59 -22.12 1.46
CA SER A 635 -19.65 -23.06 1.13
C SER A 635 -21.05 -22.43 1.33
N ALA A 636 -22.00 -22.84 0.50
CA ALA A 636 -23.41 -22.47 0.71
C ALA A 636 -23.97 -23.04 2.03
N ASN A 637 -23.35 -24.12 2.53
CA ASN A 637 -23.74 -24.84 3.75
C ASN A 637 -23.17 -24.23 5.04
N ILE A 638 -22.54 -23.05 4.97
CA ILE A 638 -22.15 -22.28 6.15
C ILE A 638 -22.87 -20.93 6.18
N GLY A 639 -23.69 -20.73 7.20
CA GLY A 639 -24.61 -19.60 7.31
C GLY A 639 -24.42 -18.77 8.59
N ALA A 640 -25.26 -17.76 8.77
CA ALA A 640 -25.28 -16.98 10.01
C ALA A 640 -25.58 -17.87 11.24
N THR A 641 -26.44 -18.89 11.07
CA THR A 641 -26.74 -19.87 12.11
C THR A 641 -25.51 -20.65 12.59
N ASP A 642 -24.45 -20.74 11.78
CA ASP A 642 -23.20 -21.39 12.17
C ASP A 642 -22.41 -20.61 13.22
N PHE A 643 -22.52 -19.29 13.15
CA PHE A 643 -21.79 -18.38 14.00
C PHE A 643 -22.69 -17.71 15.04
N SER A 644 -23.99 -18.05 15.08
CA SER A 644 -24.98 -17.31 15.86
C SER A 644 -24.67 -17.21 17.34
N HIS A 645 -24.08 -18.28 17.89
CA HIS A 645 -23.55 -18.30 19.25
C HIS A 645 -22.60 -17.13 19.56
N PHE A 646 -21.84 -16.59 18.60
CA PHE A 646 -20.98 -15.42 18.82
C PHE A 646 -21.76 -14.15 19.15
N TRP A 647 -23.00 -13.98 18.70
CA TRP A 647 -23.80 -12.81 19.05
C TRP A 647 -24.98 -13.11 19.98
N GLU A 648 -25.50 -14.34 20.03
CA GLU A 648 -26.66 -14.75 20.83
C GLU A 648 -26.32 -15.29 22.23
N ASP A 649 -25.20 -16.00 22.39
CA ASP A 649 -24.91 -16.64 23.69
C ASP A 649 -24.41 -15.63 24.74
N GLY A 650 -24.61 -15.99 26.02
CA GLY A 650 -24.06 -15.28 27.17
C GLY A 650 -24.74 -13.94 27.50
N ILE A 651 -25.89 -13.65 26.88
CA ILE A 651 -26.66 -12.44 27.18
C ILE A 651 -27.47 -12.62 28.46
N LYS A 652 -27.58 -11.55 29.26
CA LYS A 652 -28.31 -11.52 30.54
C LYS A 652 -29.52 -10.61 30.44
N GLY A 653 -30.69 -11.11 30.82
CA GLY A 653 -31.92 -10.33 30.98
C GLY A 653 -33.15 -10.97 30.35
N THR A 654 -34.15 -10.13 30.06
CA THR A 654 -35.39 -10.50 29.36
C THR A 654 -35.14 -10.81 27.89
N VAL A 655 -36.09 -11.49 27.24
CA VAL A 655 -36.02 -11.82 25.79
C VAL A 655 -35.82 -10.57 24.94
N GLU A 656 -36.53 -9.48 25.23
CA GLU A 656 -36.39 -8.19 24.53
C GLU A 656 -34.95 -7.64 24.62
N LYS A 657 -34.33 -7.76 25.79
CA LYS A 657 -32.94 -7.32 26.00
C LYS A 657 -31.94 -8.25 25.32
N GLU A 658 -32.24 -9.54 25.22
CA GLU A 658 -31.43 -10.51 24.47
C GLU A 658 -31.42 -10.19 22.98
N GLU A 659 -32.59 -9.87 22.41
CA GLU A 659 -32.73 -9.45 21.01
C GLU A 659 -32.00 -8.14 20.74
N GLU A 660 -32.14 -7.14 21.62
CA GLU A 660 -31.43 -5.85 21.51
C GLU A 660 -29.91 -6.02 21.51
N VAL A 661 -29.35 -6.76 22.48
CA VAL A 661 -27.90 -6.99 22.59
C VAL A 661 -27.38 -7.79 21.39
N SER A 662 -28.13 -8.81 20.96
CA SER A 662 -27.80 -9.61 19.77
C SER A 662 -27.76 -8.75 18.51
N LEU A 663 -28.73 -7.83 18.33
CA LEU A 663 -28.75 -6.88 17.23
C LEU A 663 -27.51 -5.96 17.26
N MET A 664 -27.18 -5.39 18.42
CA MET A 664 -26.03 -4.49 18.54
C MET A 664 -24.69 -5.20 18.28
N ARG A 665 -24.52 -6.43 18.78
CA ARG A 665 -23.34 -7.26 18.50
C ARG A 665 -23.20 -7.57 17.01
N ARG A 666 -24.29 -7.90 16.31
CA ARG A 666 -24.30 -8.11 14.85
C ARG A 666 -23.95 -6.84 14.09
N LYS A 667 -24.48 -5.68 14.48
CA LYS A 667 -24.08 -4.38 13.90
C LYS A 667 -22.60 -4.11 14.08
N LEU A 668 -22.05 -4.37 15.27
CA LEU A 668 -20.61 -4.21 15.51
C LEU A 668 -19.78 -5.15 14.61
N LEU A 669 -20.19 -6.40 14.45
CA LEU A 669 -19.52 -7.34 13.53
C LEU A 669 -19.55 -6.84 12.07
N ILE A 670 -20.65 -6.24 11.62
CA ILE A 670 -20.74 -5.62 10.29
C ILE A 670 -19.72 -4.48 10.15
N VAL A 671 -19.59 -3.63 11.18
CA VAL A 671 -18.59 -2.53 11.21
C VAL A 671 -17.18 -3.09 11.12
N LEU A 672 -16.84 -4.07 11.95
CA LEU A 672 -15.52 -4.73 11.92
C LEU A 672 -15.24 -5.33 10.54
N SER A 673 -16.23 -5.98 9.94
CA SER A 673 -16.12 -6.52 8.57
C SER A 673 -15.81 -5.45 7.54
N GLN A 674 -16.50 -4.31 7.61
CA GLN A 674 -16.36 -3.23 6.63
C GLN A 674 -15.00 -2.55 6.75
N LEU A 675 -14.50 -2.36 7.98
CA LEU A 675 -13.16 -1.87 8.22
C LEU A 675 -12.10 -2.81 7.63
N LEU A 676 -12.23 -4.12 7.87
CA LEU A 676 -11.30 -5.12 7.32
C LEU A 676 -11.33 -5.17 5.79
N ILE A 677 -12.51 -5.13 5.16
CA ILE A 677 -12.65 -5.08 3.69
C ILE A 677 -11.97 -3.84 3.11
N ASN A 678 -12.02 -2.72 3.84
CA ASN A 678 -11.38 -1.47 3.46
C ASN A 678 -9.90 -1.41 3.84
N GLU A 679 -9.29 -2.52 4.28
CA GLU A 679 -7.89 -2.63 4.72
C GLU A 679 -7.53 -1.66 5.85
N LYS A 680 -8.52 -1.27 6.68
CA LYS A 680 -8.29 -0.43 7.86
C LYS A 680 -7.94 -1.30 9.06
N ASN A 681 -7.05 -0.78 9.91
CA ASN A 681 -6.76 -1.39 11.19
C ASN A 681 -7.99 -1.33 12.10
N LEU A 682 -8.17 -2.36 12.93
CA LEU A 682 -9.23 -2.43 13.93
C LEU A 682 -8.78 -1.76 15.23
N ASP A 683 -8.28 -0.53 15.16
CA ASP A 683 -8.02 0.24 16.38
C ASP A 683 -9.33 0.77 16.97
N LYS A 684 -9.33 0.95 18.29
CA LYS A 684 -10.53 1.33 19.04
C LYS A 684 -11.20 2.61 18.54
N GLN A 685 -10.45 3.61 18.09
CA GLN A 685 -11.02 4.87 17.63
C GLN A 685 -11.67 4.70 16.26
N THR A 686 -10.98 4.04 15.33
CA THR A 686 -11.53 3.74 13.99
C THR A 686 -12.82 2.92 14.08
N ILE A 687 -12.90 1.96 15.01
CA ILE A 687 -14.13 1.18 15.25
C ILE A 687 -15.26 2.07 15.76
N LYS A 688 -14.98 3.02 16.65
CA LYS A 688 -16.00 3.96 17.16
C LYS A 688 -16.52 4.88 16.07
N ASP A 689 -15.61 5.46 15.29
CA ASP A 689 -15.97 6.35 14.20
C ASP A 689 -16.90 5.63 13.20
N ALA A 690 -16.52 4.43 12.74
CA ALA A 690 -17.34 3.63 11.84
C ALA A 690 -18.60 3.03 12.51
N GLY A 691 -18.56 2.76 13.81
CA GLY A 691 -19.71 2.28 14.58
C GLY A 691 -20.80 3.34 14.73
N SER A 692 -20.40 4.60 14.88
CA SER A 692 -21.32 5.74 14.94
C SER A 692 -22.14 5.88 13.64
N GLU A 693 -21.53 5.56 12.49
CA GLU A 693 -22.15 5.61 11.16
C GLU A 693 -23.34 4.64 11.03
N VAL A 694 -23.33 3.50 11.73
CA VAL A 694 -24.43 2.51 11.74
C VAL A 694 -25.36 2.67 12.96
N GLY A 695 -25.18 3.72 13.75
CA GLY A 695 -26.00 4.05 14.92
C GLY A 695 -25.66 3.29 16.19
N LEU A 696 -24.41 2.81 16.34
CA LEU A 696 -23.90 2.30 17.62
C LEU A 696 -23.36 3.46 18.46
N LYS A 697 -23.59 3.41 19.78
CA LYS A 697 -23.02 4.36 20.73
C LYS A 697 -21.65 3.88 21.20
N ASP A 698 -20.73 4.80 21.47
CA ASP A 698 -19.38 4.48 21.96
C ASP A 698 -19.36 3.55 23.18
N TYR A 699 -20.30 3.75 24.13
CA TYR A 699 -20.43 2.90 25.30
C TYR A 699 -20.78 1.44 24.93
N ASP A 700 -21.67 1.26 23.96
CA ASP A 700 -22.09 -0.06 23.48
C ASP A 700 -20.94 -0.75 22.75
N ILE A 701 -20.20 -0.01 21.92
CA ILE A 701 -19.01 -0.52 21.23
C ILE A 701 -17.96 -1.01 22.24
N ASP A 702 -17.63 -0.18 23.23
CA ASP A 702 -16.65 -0.52 24.27
C ASP A 702 -17.06 -1.78 25.06
N LYS A 703 -18.35 -1.86 25.43
CA LYS A 703 -18.91 -3.00 26.12
C LYS A 703 -18.83 -4.28 25.28
N TYR A 704 -19.24 -4.24 24.01
CA TYR A 704 -19.30 -5.43 23.17
C TYR A 704 -17.93 -5.90 22.68
N LEU A 705 -16.97 -5.00 22.48
CA LEU A 705 -15.58 -5.38 22.23
C LEU A 705 -15.00 -6.15 23.42
N LEU A 706 -15.18 -5.63 24.65
CA LEU A 706 -14.74 -6.32 25.87
C LEU A 706 -15.41 -7.69 26.04
N GLU A 707 -16.71 -7.80 25.75
CA GLU A 707 -17.42 -9.07 25.78
C GLU A 707 -16.87 -10.07 24.73
N PHE A 708 -16.55 -9.62 23.51
CA PHE A 708 -15.92 -10.46 22.50
C PHE A 708 -14.52 -10.93 22.88
N GLU A 709 -13.75 -10.11 23.61
CA GLU A 709 -12.45 -10.51 24.15
C GLU A 709 -12.57 -11.58 25.25
N GLN A 710 -13.46 -11.35 26.22
CA GLN A 710 -13.71 -12.32 27.30
C GLN A 710 -14.17 -13.69 26.76
N ARG A 711 -14.86 -13.68 25.62
CA ARG A 711 -15.37 -14.86 24.92
C ARG A 711 -14.38 -15.41 23.89
N LYS A 712 -13.16 -14.86 23.80
CA LYS A 712 -12.10 -15.30 22.87
C LYS A 712 -12.55 -15.31 21.40
N ILE A 713 -13.43 -14.37 21.04
CA ILE A 713 -13.78 -14.09 19.64
C ILE A 713 -12.76 -13.09 19.07
N LEU A 714 -12.43 -12.08 19.88
CA LEU A 714 -11.39 -11.10 19.63
C LEU A 714 -10.28 -11.19 20.68
N GLN A 715 -9.13 -10.60 20.40
CA GLN A 715 -8.06 -10.29 21.34
C GLN A 715 -7.52 -8.90 20.98
N SER A 716 -6.99 -8.14 21.93
CA SER A 716 -6.34 -6.87 21.65
C SER A 716 -4.86 -6.83 22.05
N GLU A 717 -4.08 -6.14 21.22
CA GLU A 717 -2.70 -5.75 21.50
C GLU A 717 -2.58 -4.26 21.15
N ASP A 718 -2.06 -3.43 22.05
CA ASP A 718 -1.89 -1.98 21.86
C ASP A 718 -3.14 -1.23 21.36
N ASN A 719 -4.33 -1.59 21.86
CA ASN A 719 -5.65 -1.08 21.46
C ASN A 719 -6.08 -1.43 20.01
N VAL A 720 -5.41 -2.38 19.36
CA VAL A 720 -5.80 -2.94 18.07
C VAL A 720 -6.41 -4.32 18.30
N TYR A 721 -7.59 -4.57 17.74
CA TYR A 721 -8.31 -5.82 17.90
C TYR A 721 -8.02 -6.80 16.76
N TYR A 722 -7.89 -8.08 17.10
CA TYR A 722 -7.63 -9.18 16.19
C TYR A 722 -8.64 -10.30 16.43
N PHE A 723 -9.09 -10.94 15.36
CA PHE A 723 -9.93 -12.13 15.48
C PHE A 723 -9.11 -13.33 15.91
N VAL A 724 -9.57 -14.01 16.95
CA VAL A 724 -8.96 -15.26 17.41
C VAL A 724 -9.31 -16.41 16.47
N VAL A 725 -10.57 -16.45 15.99
CA VAL A 725 -11.04 -17.46 15.03
C VAL A 725 -10.93 -16.88 13.61
N ILE A 726 -9.80 -17.13 12.94
CA ILE A 726 -9.54 -16.61 11.60
C ILE A 726 -10.56 -17.11 10.58
N PHE A 727 -11.04 -18.34 10.71
CA PHE A 727 -12.10 -18.89 9.87
C PHE A 727 -13.38 -18.04 9.90
N PHE A 728 -13.73 -17.47 11.06
CA PHE A 728 -14.88 -16.58 11.19
C PHE A 728 -14.60 -15.19 10.60
N LYS A 729 -13.41 -14.64 10.83
CA LYS A 729 -12.97 -13.37 10.22
C LYS A 729 -13.05 -13.44 8.69
N GLU A 730 -12.46 -14.48 8.11
CA GLU A 730 -12.39 -14.67 6.66
C GLU A 730 -13.78 -14.95 6.07
N TRP A 731 -14.64 -15.70 6.78
CA TRP A 731 -16.05 -15.86 6.41
C TRP A 731 -16.80 -14.51 6.40
N LEU A 732 -16.60 -13.69 7.43
CA LEU A 732 -17.28 -12.41 7.61
C LEU A 732 -16.99 -11.46 6.44
N ILE A 733 -15.72 -11.34 6.04
CA ILE A 733 -15.29 -10.50 4.91
C ILE A 733 -15.62 -11.10 3.54
N SER A 734 -15.75 -12.42 3.43
CA SER A 734 -16.06 -13.15 2.17
C SER A 734 -17.57 -13.30 1.90
N GLY A 735 -18.39 -12.35 2.37
CA GLY A 735 -19.85 -12.34 2.19
C GLY A 735 -20.67 -12.78 3.41
N GLY A 736 -20.02 -13.13 4.52
CA GLY A 736 -20.69 -13.41 5.80
C GLY A 736 -21.44 -12.20 6.35
N LYS A 737 -20.93 -10.99 6.12
CA LYS A 737 -21.63 -9.72 6.42
C LYS A 737 -23.06 -9.70 5.87
N ASP A 738 -23.25 -10.07 4.61
CA ASP A 738 -24.56 -10.01 3.95
C ASP A 738 -25.49 -11.10 4.50
N LYS A 739 -24.93 -12.26 4.86
CA LYS A 739 -25.66 -13.32 5.58
C LYS A 739 -26.11 -12.87 6.97
N ILE A 740 -25.34 -12.03 7.68
CA ILE A 740 -25.76 -11.42 8.95
C ILE A 740 -26.86 -10.39 8.72
N ILE A 741 -26.72 -9.51 7.72
CA ILE A 741 -27.75 -8.50 7.38
C ILE A 741 -29.08 -9.20 7.04
N ALA A 742 -29.03 -10.34 6.36
CA ALA A 742 -30.19 -11.18 6.08
C ALA A 742 -30.86 -11.83 7.32
N THR A 743 -30.33 -11.60 8.54
CA THR A 743 -30.97 -12.00 9.80
C THR A 743 -31.68 -10.85 10.52
N PHE A 744 -31.59 -9.62 10.00
CA PHE A 744 -32.35 -8.48 10.50
C PHE A 744 -33.76 -8.48 9.92
N ASP A 745 -34.70 -7.82 10.59
CA ASP A 745 -36.02 -7.57 10.04
C ASP A 745 -35.96 -6.56 8.87
N GLU A 746 -37.06 -6.43 8.11
CA GLU A 746 -37.08 -5.55 6.93
C GLU A 746 -36.89 -4.07 7.29
N GLU A 747 -37.46 -3.60 8.40
CA GLU A 747 -37.31 -2.20 8.83
C GLU A 747 -35.85 -1.88 9.15
N GLU A 748 -35.17 -2.79 9.85
CA GLU A 748 -33.79 -2.61 10.28
C GLU A 748 -32.80 -2.74 9.13
N ARG A 749 -33.07 -3.62 8.15
CA ARG A 749 -32.29 -3.65 6.90
C ARG A 749 -32.42 -2.34 6.16
N VAL A 750 -33.63 -1.84 6.01
CA VAL A 750 -33.89 -0.56 5.33
C VAL A 750 -33.19 0.58 6.08
N ILE A 751 -33.28 0.64 7.42
CA ILE A 751 -32.61 1.67 8.22
C ILE A 751 -31.09 1.57 8.11
N LEU A 752 -30.53 0.36 8.19
CA LEU A 752 -29.08 0.15 8.06
C LEU A 752 -28.60 0.56 6.68
N GLN A 753 -29.33 0.15 5.64
CA GLN A 753 -29.00 0.45 4.26
C GLN A 753 -29.16 1.95 3.95
N GLN A 754 -30.23 2.59 4.44
CA GLN A 754 -30.41 4.04 4.38
C GLN A 754 -29.26 4.78 5.05
N LYS A 755 -28.82 4.35 6.25
CA LYS A 755 -27.68 4.98 6.93
C LYS A 755 -26.37 4.80 6.16
N ILE A 756 -26.12 3.60 5.62
CA ILE A 756 -24.94 3.34 4.79
C ILE A 756 -24.98 4.19 3.51
N GLU A 757 -26.13 4.26 2.84
CA GLU A 757 -26.34 5.07 1.65
C GLU A 757 -26.24 6.57 1.95
N GLU A 758 -26.81 7.07 3.04
CA GLU A 758 -26.69 8.46 3.49
C GLU A 758 -25.22 8.84 3.73
N ASN A 759 -24.44 7.96 4.36
CA ASN A 759 -23.03 8.19 4.62
C ASN A 759 -22.16 8.11 3.35
N LEU A 760 -22.47 7.20 2.43
CA LEU A 760 -21.77 7.07 1.15
C LEU A 760 -22.21 8.13 0.12
N SER A 761 -23.39 8.71 0.30
CA SER A 761 -23.93 9.70 -0.61
C SER A 761 -23.01 10.91 -0.69
N VAL A 762 -22.83 11.41 -1.91
CA VAL A 762 -22.11 12.67 -2.12
C VAL A 762 -22.94 13.80 -1.51
N LYS A 763 -22.37 14.51 -0.54
CA LYS A 763 -23.06 15.61 0.15
C LYS A 763 -23.03 16.88 -0.70
N THR A 764 -24.02 17.75 -0.50
CA THR A 764 -24.13 19.00 -1.29
C THR A 764 -22.95 19.93 -1.01
N GLU A 765 -22.46 19.97 0.22
CA GLU A 765 -21.30 20.75 0.63
C GLU A 765 -20.02 20.29 -0.09
N GLU A 766 -19.89 18.98 -0.35
CA GLU A 766 -18.77 18.43 -1.12
C GLU A 766 -18.83 18.87 -2.58
N ILE A 767 -20.02 18.90 -3.18
CA ILE A 767 -20.24 19.39 -4.55
C ILE A 767 -19.91 20.89 -4.65
N ASP A 768 -20.31 21.69 -3.66
CA ASP A 768 -20.02 23.12 -3.62
C ASP A 768 -18.51 23.42 -3.58
N LEU A 769 -17.72 22.58 -2.90
CA LEU A 769 -16.25 22.71 -2.89
C LEU A 769 -15.64 22.50 -4.27
N ILE A 770 -16.20 21.58 -5.07
CA ILE A 770 -15.74 21.32 -6.45
C ILE A 770 -16.16 22.48 -7.37
N LEU A 771 -17.40 22.97 -7.25
CA LEU A 771 -17.92 24.05 -8.10
C LEU A 771 -17.10 25.34 -8.01
N LYS A 772 -16.42 25.60 -6.88
CA LYS A 772 -15.45 26.70 -6.75
C LYS A 772 -14.26 26.60 -7.71
N ARG A 773 -13.94 25.41 -8.21
CA ARG A 773 -12.79 25.13 -9.10
C ARG A 773 -13.20 24.90 -10.56
N ILE A 774 -14.38 24.34 -10.81
CA ILE A 774 -14.86 23.96 -12.16
C ILE A 774 -16.06 24.79 -12.64
N GLU A 775 -16.16 26.06 -12.22
CA GLU A 775 -17.39 26.84 -12.30
C GLU A 775 -17.98 26.99 -13.72
N VAL A 776 -17.13 27.17 -14.75
CA VAL A 776 -17.59 27.53 -16.11
C VAL A 776 -16.90 26.68 -17.16
N TYR A 777 -17.69 26.00 -18.00
CA TYR A 777 -17.22 25.29 -19.20
C TYR A 777 -18.06 25.69 -20.41
N LYS A 778 -17.41 26.03 -21.53
CA LYS A 778 -18.05 26.55 -22.76
C LYS A 778 -19.03 27.69 -22.49
N SER A 779 -18.62 28.62 -21.62
CA SER A 779 -19.42 29.78 -21.18
C SER A 779 -20.75 29.42 -20.50
N LYS A 780 -20.93 28.16 -20.06
CA LYS A 780 -22.05 27.71 -19.25
C LYS A 780 -21.57 27.42 -17.83
N LYS A 781 -22.33 27.88 -16.85
CA LYS A 781 -22.06 27.58 -15.44
C LYS A 781 -22.48 26.14 -15.14
N ILE A 782 -21.56 25.36 -14.56
CA ILE A 782 -21.89 24.03 -14.06
C ILE A 782 -22.62 24.20 -12.73
N THR A 783 -23.76 23.52 -12.58
CA THR A 783 -24.61 23.60 -11.38
C THR A 783 -24.52 22.31 -10.56
N ILE A 784 -24.99 22.39 -9.31
CA ILE A 784 -25.16 21.20 -8.45
C ILE A 784 -26.02 20.14 -9.16
N ASN A 785 -27.07 20.59 -9.86
CA ASN A 785 -27.96 19.70 -10.60
C ASN A 785 -27.24 18.98 -11.74
N ASP A 786 -26.30 19.63 -12.43
CA ASP A 786 -25.52 18.98 -13.50
C ASP A 786 -24.63 17.86 -12.94
N ILE A 787 -23.97 18.09 -11.80
CA ILE A 787 -23.15 17.08 -11.13
C ILE A 787 -24.02 15.93 -10.59
N ARG A 788 -25.18 16.25 -9.99
CA ARG A 788 -26.14 15.22 -9.54
C ARG A 788 -26.65 14.38 -10.71
N ASN A 789 -27.07 15.02 -11.81
CA ASN A 789 -27.51 14.31 -13.01
C ASN A 789 -26.39 13.44 -13.59
N TRP A 790 -25.14 13.91 -13.55
CA TRP A 790 -24.00 13.12 -13.97
C TRP A 790 -23.78 11.90 -13.08
N LEU A 791 -23.79 12.07 -11.75
CA LEU A 791 -23.65 11.00 -10.78
C LEU A 791 -24.79 9.97 -10.86
N ASN A 792 -26.03 10.42 -11.06
CA ASN A 792 -27.20 9.53 -11.14
C ASN A 792 -27.19 8.58 -12.36
N GLN A 793 -26.22 8.71 -13.27
CA GLN A 793 -26.01 7.77 -14.38
C GLN A 793 -25.17 6.54 -13.97
N PHE A 794 -24.70 6.50 -12.72
CA PHE A 794 -24.07 5.34 -12.08
C PHE A 794 -25.07 4.66 -11.14
N GLU A 795 -25.14 3.33 -11.20
CA GLU A 795 -26.23 2.54 -10.63
C GLU A 795 -26.21 2.56 -9.09
N GLU A 796 -25.05 2.31 -8.48
CA GLU A 796 -24.90 2.20 -7.04
C GLU A 796 -24.36 3.48 -6.40
N VAL A 797 -24.79 3.80 -5.17
CA VAL A 797 -24.28 4.97 -4.40
C VAL A 797 -22.76 4.89 -4.19
N GLN A 798 -22.23 3.68 -4.02
CA GLN A 798 -20.78 3.46 -3.92
C GLN A 798 -20.06 3.83 -5.23
N ASP A 799 -20.64 3.53 -6.38
CA ASP A 799 -20.06 3.86 -7.69
C ASP A 799 -20.07 5.37 -7.89
N GLN A 800 -21.17 6.04 -7.49
CA GLN A 800 -21.25 7.50 -7.47
C GLN A 800 -20.12 8.12 -6.63
N ARG A 801 -19.84 7.58 -5.43
CA ARG A 801 -18.75 8.05 -4.58
C ARG A 801 -17.38 7.92 -5.25
N LEU A 802 -17.11 6.79 -5.90
CA LEU A 802 -15.85 6.56 -6.63
C LEU A 802 -15.69 7.53 -7.82
N MET A 803 -16.76 7.73 -8.58
CA MET A 803 -16.77 8.67 -9.71
C MET A 803 -16.64 10.12 -9.25
N PHE A 804 -17.19 10.44 -8.07
CA PHE A 804 -17.01 11.73 -7.44
C PHE A 804 -15.55 11.97 -7.00
N LYS A 805 -14.81 10.96 -6.52
CA LYS A 805 -13.36 11.07 -6.24
C LYS A 805 -12.56 11.43 -7.50
N LEU A 806 -12.91 10.87 -8.66
CA LEU A 806 -12.31 11.27 -9.93
C LEU A 806 -12.63 12.74 -10.26
N LEU A 807 -13.89 13.17 -10.05
CA LEU A 807 -14.28 14.56 -10.27
C LEU A 807 -13.57 15.54 -9.32
N GLN A 808 -13.31 15.15 -8.06
CA GLN A 808 -12.56 15.96 -7.08
C GLN A 808 -11.12 16.25 -7.53
N ASN A 809 -10.53 15.32 -8.31
CA ASN A 809 -9.18 15.42 -8.86
C ASN A 809 -9.18 15.92 -10.32
N PHE A 810 -10.34 16.37 -10.83
CA PHE A 810 -10.45 16.85 -12.20
C PHE A 810 -9.96 18.31 -12.32
N LYS A 811 -9.03 18.55 -13.25
CA LYS A 811 -8.49 19.88 -13.54
C LYS A 811 -9.19 20.50 -14.76
N LEU A 812 -10.06 21.47 -14.51
CA LEU A 812 -10.53 22.40 -15.52
C LEU A 812 -9.62 23.63 -15.55
N TYR A 813 -8.92 23.87 -16.66
CA TYR A 813 -8.19 25.12 -16.85
C TYR A 813 -9.17 26.28 -17.02
N SER A 814 -8.91 27.39 -16.33
CA SER A 814 -9.61 28.65 -16.54
C SER A 814 -9.08 29.40 -17.77
N GLU A 815 -9.87 30.32 -18.32
CA GLU A 815 -9.45 31.15 -19.45
C GLU A 815 -8.24 32.03 -19.10
N LEU A 816 -8.18 32.53 -17.86
CA LEU A 816 -7.04 33.31 -17.36
C LEU A 816 -5.77 32.44 -17.28
N GLU A 817 -5.86 31.23 -16.74
CA GLU A 817 -4.72 30.30 -16.69
C GLU A 817 -4.22 30.00 -18.10
N VAL A 818 -5.11 29.67 -19.04
CA VAL A 818 -4.76 29.43 -20.45
C VAL A 818 -3.97 30.61 -21.02
N ARG A 819 -4.47 31.85 -20.88
CA ARG A 819 -3.79 33.05 -21.39
C ARG A 819 -2.40 33.23 -20.80
N LEU A 820 -2.26 33.08 -19.48
CA LEU A 820 -0.95 33.15 -18.80
C LEU A 820 0.01 32.06 -19.28
N LYS A 821 -0.46 30.84 -19.49
CA LYS A 821 0.38 29.74 -20.00
C LYS A 821 0.83 30.00 -21.44
N LEU A 822 -0.02 30.56 -22.30
CA LEU A 822 0.35 30.97 -23.66
C LEU A 822 1.40 32.11 -23.65
N GLN A 823 1.32 33.06 -22.72
CA GLN A 823 2.37 34.08 -22.53
C GLN A 823 3.69 33.45 -22.04
N ASN A 824 3.61 32.46 -21.16
CA ASN A 824 4.78 31.71 -20.69
C ASN A 824 5.46 30.94 -21.83
N ILE A 825 4.68 30.29 -22.71
CA ILE A 825 5.21 29.62 -23.91
C ILE A 825 6.00 30.62 -24.74
N PHE A 826 5.43 31.79 -25.05
CA PHE A 826 6.14 32.79 -25.85
C PHE A 826 7.40 33.28 -25.15
N SER A 827 7.37 33.50 -23.83
CA SER A 827 8.55 33.87 -23.06
C SER A 827 9.66 32.82 -23.13
N LEU A 828 9.32 31.52 -23.16
CA LEU A 828 10.28 30.43 -23.35
C LEU A 828 10.87 30.44 -24.77
N VAL A 829 10.03 30.61 -25.79
CA VAL A 829 10.49 30.77 -27.18
C VAL A 829 11.47 31.94 -27.30
N ILE A 830 11.14 33.10 -26.73
CA ILE A 830 11.99 34.29 -26.77
C ILE A 830 13.33 34.07 -26.04
N LYS A 831 13.32 33.42 -24.87
CA LYS A 831 14.54 33.08 -24.13
C LYS A 831 15.46 32.19 -24.97
N ASP A 832 14.90 31.20 -25.66
CA ASP A 832 15.66 30.31 -26.52
C ASP A 832 16.20 31.01 -27.78
N PHE A 833 15.39 31.88 -28.40
CA PHE A 833 15.85 32.76 -29.49
C PHE A 833 17.07 33.60 -29.11
N ILE A 834 17.04 34.21 -27.91
CA ILE A 834 18.15 35.02 -27.39
C ILE A 834 19.37 34.13 -27.16
N LYS A 835 19.19 32.95 -26.55
CA LYS A 835 20.27 31.97 -26.31
C LYS A 835 20.95 31.52 -27.61
N ARG A 836 20.19 31.43 -28.71
CA ARG A 836 20.68 31.04 -30.04
C ARG A 836 21.33 32.18 -30.84
N ASN A 837 21.46 33.38 -30.27
CA ASN A 837 21.94 34.59 -30.96
C ASN A 837 21.20 34.87 -32.28
N LEU A 838 19.89 34.56 -32.34
CA LEU A 838 19.05 34.97 -33.46
C LEU A 838 18.79 36.47 -33.32
N GLU A 839 19.63 37.29 -33.97
CA GLU A 839 19.58 38.75 -33.89
C GLU A 839 18.21 39.30 -34.34
N ARG A 840 17.62 40.16 -33.50
CA ARG A 840 16.44 40.94 -33.89
C ARG A 840 16.90 42.07 -34.82
N VAL A 841 16.59 41.95 -36.10
CA VAL A 841 16.77 43.07 -37.04
C VAL A 841 15.69 44.11 -36.77
N LEU A 842 16.05 45.18 -36.06
CA LEU A 842 15.15 46.30 -35.77
C LEU A 842 15.24 47.35 -36.89
N GLU A 843 14.32 47.30 -37.86
CA GLU A 843 14.09 48.45 -38.75
C GLU A 843 13.46 49.60 -37.96
N HIS A 844 13.92 50.84 -38.22
CA HIS A 844 13.62 52.08 -37.48
C HIS A 844 12.15 52.55 -37.44
N ALA A 845 11.18 51.69 -37.81
CA ALA A 845 9.74 51.98 -37.78
C ALA A 845 8.86 50.84 -37.22
N LYS A 846 9.41 49.66 -36.88
CA LYS A 846 8.61 48.48 -36.47
C LYS A 846 8.53 48.33 -34.95
N ARG A 847 7.32 48.38 -34.39
CA ARG A 847 7.06 48.23 -32.93
C ARG A 847 6.95 46.76 -32.46
N LYS A 848 6.51 45.82 -33.32
CA LYS A 848 6.34 44.38 -32.97
C LYS A 848 7.35 43.50 -33.73
N ARG A 849 7.55 42.26 -33.28
CA ARG A 849 8.41 41.25 -33.92
C ARG A 849 7.79 40.73 -35.23
N ASP A 850 8.61 40.55 -36.26
CA ASP A 850 8.22 40.05 -37.58
C ASP A 850 9.02 38.81 -38.03
N ASP A 851 9.69 38.16 -37.07
CA ASP A 851 10.60 37.04 -37.23
C ASP A 851 10.00 35.69 -36.79
N ILE A 852 8.81 35.66 -36.20
CA ILE A 852 8.14 34.45 -35.70
C ILE A 852 6.81 34.24 -36.43
N LEU A 853 6.71 33.14 -37.16
CA LEU A 853 5.47 32.66 -37.79
C LEU A 853 4.74 31.73 -36.81
N VAL A 854 3.43 31.87 -36.66
CA VAL A 854 2.62 31.02 -35.77
C VAL A 854 1.57 30.26 -36.57
N THR A 855 1.42 28.99 -36.26
CA THR A 855 0.45 28.10 -36.89
C THR A 855 -0.02 27.01 -35.91
N TYR A 856 -0.89 26.13 -36.39
CA TYR A 856 -1.26 24.86 -35.79
C TYR A 856 -1.04 23.76 -36.84
N ILE A 857 -1.23 22.48 -36.50
CA ILE A 857 -1.04 21.37 -37.43
C ILE A 857 -2.22 20.38 -37.48
N ASP A 858 -3.30 20.60 -36.74
CA ASP A 858 -4.47 19.71 -36.80
C ASP A 858 -5.26 19.87 -38.12
N GLN A 859 -5.66 18.75 -38.74
CA GLN A 859 -6.28 18.69 -40.07
C GLN A 859 -7.74 19.19 -40.12
N SER A 860 -8.33 19.56 -38.98
CA SER A 860 -9.72 20.02 -38.90
C SER A 860 -9.77 21.50 -38.48
N PRO A 861 -10.13 22.43 -39.39
CA PRO A 861 -10.18 23.88 -39.13
C PRO A 861 -11.14 24.35 -38.01
N GLY A 862 -11.85 23.44 -37.34
CA GLY A 862 -12.79 23.71 -36.25
C GLY A 862 -12.38 23.20 -34.85
N LYS A 863 -11.20 22.58 -34.68
CA LYS A 863 -10.72 22.09 -33.38
C LYS A 863 -9.95 23.15 -32.60
N GLY A 864 -9.87 22.98 -31.27
CA GLY A 864 -9.35 23.95 -30.30
C GLY A 864 -8.00 24.58 -30.67
N SER A 865 -7.09 23.87 -31.35
CA SER A 865 -5.75 24.35 -31.71
C SER A 865 -5.78 25.64 -32.55
N SER A 866 -6.78 25.83 -33.43
CA SER A 866 -6.92 27.08 -34.20
C SER A 866 -7.34 28.28 -33.33
N TYR A 867 -8.18 28.04 -32.32
CA TYR A 867 -8.55 29.03 -31.31
C TYR A 867 -7.33 29.40 -30.45
N TYR A 868 -6.58 28.42 -29.95
CA TYR A 868 -5.40 28.68 -29.12
C TYR A 868 -4.27 29.36 -29.91
N THR A 869 -4.15 29.09 -31.21
CA THR A 869 -3.21 29.81 -32.09
C THR A 869 -3.54 31.29 -32.20
N LYS A 870 -4.82 31.63 -32.41
CA LYS A 870 -5.28 33.04 -32.45
C LYS A 870 -5.09 33.71 -31.09
N LEU A 871 -5.51 33.04 -30.03
CA LEU A 871 -5.37 33.52 -28.65
C LEU A 871 -3.90 33.77 -28.28
N PHE A 872 -2.99 32.87 -28.68
CA PHE A 872 -1.56 33.02 -28.47
C PHE A 872 -1.01 34.27 -29.17
N ALA A 873 -1.45 34.54 -30.40
CA ALA A 873 -0.99 35.72 -31.13
C ALA A 873 -1.52 37.03 -30.54
N ASP A 874 -2.77 37.04 -30.08
CA ASP A 874 -3.40 38.19 -29.42
C ASP A 874 -2.68 38.52 -28.09
N GLU A 875 -2.49 37.51 -27.23
CA GLU A 875 -1.82 37.67 -25.92
C GLU A 875 -0.37 38.15 -26.06
N ASN A 876 0.33 37.70 -27.10
CA ASN A 876 1.74 38.00 -27.31
C ASN A 876 1.98 39.16 -28.29
N ASN A 877 0.92 39.92 -28.64
CA ASN A 877 1.00 41.10 -29.49
C ASN A 877 1.66 40.87 -30.87
N LEU A 878 1.46 39.70 -31.48
CA LEU A 878 2.01 39.41 -32.81
C LEU A 878 1.23 40.13 -33.92
N TYR A 879 1.82 40.21 -35.11
CA TYR A 879 1.10 40.71 -36.28
C TYR A 879 0.18 39.62 -36.85
N THR A 880 -1.03 39.98 -37.26
CA THR A 880 -2.01 39.05 -37.82
C THR A 880 -1.54 38.35 -39.09
N ASP A 881 -0.66 39.01 -39.85
CA ASP A 881 -0.06 38.46 -41.07
C ASP A 881 1.03 37.39 -40.82
N LEU A 882 1.41 37.19 -39.55
CA LEU A 882 2.29 36.12 -39.06
C LEU A 882 1.51 34.92 -38.49
N ILE A 883 0.19 34.90 -38.67
CA ILE A 883 -0.65 33.75 -38.32
C ILE A 883 -1.07 33.10 -39.63
N CYS A 884 -0.89 31.79 -39.74
CA CYS A 884 -1.27 31.07 -40.96
C CYS A 884 -1.82 29.67 -40.66
N VAL A 885 -2.59 29.15 -41.60
CA VAL A 885 -2.98 27.73 -41.64
C VAL A 885 -1.79 26.89 -42.15
N PRO A 886 -1.72 25.58 -41.82
CA PRO A 886 -0.58 24.74 -42.17
C PRO A 886 -0.18 24.79 -43.66
N GLU A 887 -1.17 24.84 -44.56
CA GLU A 887 -0.97 24.86 -46.00
C GLU A 887 -0.24 26.13 -46.50
N MET A 888 -0.29 27.21 -45.72
CA MET A 888 0.28 28.52 -46.06
C MET A 888 1.69 28.72 -45.50
N ILE A 889 2.22 27.79 -44.69
CA ILE A 889 3.54 27.92 -44.04
C ILE A 889 4.63 28.18 -45.10
N GLN A 890 4.68 27.35 -46.15
CA GLN A 890 5.70 27.47 -47.19
C GLN A 890 5.61 28.79 -47.94
N ALA A 891 4.39 29.25 -48.27
CA ALA A 891 4.17 30.53 -48.95
C ALA A 891 4.64 31.70 -48.08
N LYS A 892 4.31 31.69 -46.78
CA LYS A 892 4.68 32.75 -45.83
C LYS A 892 6.18 32.83 -45.58
N ILE A 893 6.87 31.69 -45.47
CA ILE A 893 8.33 31.64 -45.32
C ILE A 893 9.04 32.15 -46.60
N LYS A 894 8.47 31.90 -47.78
CA LYS A 894 8.99 32.45 -49.05
C LYS A 894 8.76 33.97 -49.16
N GLU A 895 7.57 34.43 -48.77
CA GLU A 895 7.17 35.85 -48.80
C GLU A 895 8.03 36.71 -47.85
N LYS A 896 8.25 36.24 -46.61
CA LYS A 896 8.93 37.01 -45.56
C LYS A 896 10.29 36.41 -45.19
N ILE A 897 11.34 37.04 -45.69
CA ILE A 897 12.75 36.69 -45.43
C ILE A 897 13.14 36.85 -43.95
N SER A 898 12.43 37.69 -43.18
CA SER A 898 12.69 37.96 -41.77
C SER A 898 12.39 36.78 -40.84
N ILE A 899 11.64 35.77 -41.29
CA ILE A 899 11.21 34.64 -40.45
C ILE A 899 12.42 33.79 -40.04
N ARG A 900 12.58 33.64 -38.72
CA ARG A 900 13.62 32.83 -38.06
C ARG A 900 13.05 31.74 -37.16
N GLY A 901 11.77 31.78 -36.80
CA GLY A 901 11.14 30.66 -36.12
C GLY A 901 9.69 30.43 -36.53
N LEU A 902 9.27 29.18 -36.34
CA LEU A 902 7.93 28.69 -36.60
C LEU A 902 7.38 28.09 -35.29
N VAL A 903 6.31 28.67 -34.76
CA VAL A 903 5.65 28.21 -33.53
C VAL A 903 4.36 27.48 -33.91
N ILE A 904 4.25 26.23 -33.50
CA ILE A 904 3.08 25.38 -33.65
C ILE A 904 2.40 25.28 -32.28
N ILE A 905 1.17 25.76 -32.16
CA ILE A 905 0.41 25.75 -30.88
C ILE A 905 -0.62 24.63 -30.86
N ASP A 906 -0.65 23.89 -29.75
CA ASP A 906 -1.72 22.94 -29.41
C ASP A 906 -2.19 23.10 -27.95
N ASP A 907 -3.37 22.56 -27.61
CA ASP A 907 -3.86 22.59 -26.23
C ASP A 907 -3.22 21.49 -25.36
N PHE A 908 -3.16 20.27 -25.90
CA PHE A 908 -2.75 19.09 -25.17
C PHE A 908 -1.86 18.14 -25.97
N ILE A 909 -0.71 17.76 -25.41
CA ILE A 909 0.13 16.69 -25.98
C ILE A 909 -0.14 15.38 -25.23
N GLY A 910 -1.03 14.57 -25.82
CA GLY A 910 -1.36 13.20 -25.38
C GLY A 910 -0.26 12.22 -25.72
N SER A 911 -0.46 11.32 -26.70
CA SER A 911 0.58 10.37 -27.16
C SER A 911 1.54 10.92 -28.22
N GLY A 912 1.31 12.16 -28.68
CA GLY A 912 2.09 12.80 -29.75
C GLY A 912 1.87 12.25 -31.16
N ARG A 913 1.08 11.18 -31.32
CA ARG A 913 0.85 10.53 -32.61
C ARG A 913 0.28 11.48 -33.66
N THR A 914 -0.77 12.24 -33.32
CA THR A 914 -1.41 13.20 -34.22
C THR A 914 -0.43 14.29 -34.66
N ILE A 915 0.42 14.77 -33.76
CA ILE A 915 1.46 15.77 -34.07
C ILE A 915 2.42 15.20 -35.11
N VAL A 916 2.92 13.99 -34.92
CA VAL A 916 3.86 13.35 -35.85
C VAL A 916 3.22 13.10 -37.22
N GLU A 917 2.01 12.52 -37.25
CA GLU A 917 1.29 12.23 -38.50
C GLU A 917 1.01 13.51 -39.30
N ASN A 918 0.59 14.58 -38.62
CA ASN A 918 0.33 15.85 -39.30
C ASN A 918 1.61 16.59 -39.69
N PHE A 919 2.66 16.51 -38.88
CA PHE A 919 3.96 17.06 -39.24
C PHE A 919 4.49 16.37 -40.51
N GLU A 920 4.40 15.04 -40.59
CA GLU A 920 4.75 14.26 -41.80
C GLU A 920 3.91 14.66 -43.03
N ALA A 921 2.62 14.94 -42.84
CA ALA A 921 1.74 15.33 -43.94
C ALA A 921 2.06 16.72 -44.51
N TYR A 922 2.41 17.69 -43.65
CA TYR A 922 2.62 19.09 -44.05
C TYR A 922 4.09 19.43 -44.34
N PHE A 923 5.05 18.81 -43.66
CA PHE A 923 6.49 19.02 -43.88
C PHE A 923 7.01 18.04 -44.93
N ILE A 924 6.65 18.30 -46.18
CA ILE A 924 7.20 17.62 -47.36
C ILE A 924 8.56 18.21 -47.77
N ASP A 925 9.29 17.53 -48.66
CA ASP A 925 10.69 17.83 -49.01
C ASP A 925 10.96 19.31 -49.33
N ASP A 926 10.08 19.97 -50.08
CA ASP A 926 10.24 21.38 -50.43
C ASP A 926 10.21 22.32 -49.20
N LEU A 927 9.32 22.06 -48.25
CA LEU A 927 9.21 22.84 -47.03
C LEU A 927 10.37 22.52 -46.07
N ILE A 928 10.73 21.24 -45.94
CA ILE A 928 11.89 20.80 -45.14
C ILE A 928 13.16 21.50 -45.63
N ASN A 929 13.43 21.45 -46.93
CA ASN A 929 14.59 22.08 -47.54
C ASN A 929 14.58 23.61 -47.34
N LEU A 930 13.41 24.25 -47.48
CA LEU A 930 13.26 25.68 -47.25
C LEU A 930 13.58 26.08 -45.80
N VAL A 931 13.01 25.38 -44.82
CA VAL A 931 13.23 25.61 -43.38
C VAL A 931 14.70 25.40 -43.03
N LYS A 932 15.31 24.32 -43.53
CA LYS A 932 16.71 23.97 -43.29
C LYS A 932 17.67 25.00 -43.88
N ASN A 933 17.47 25.40 -45.13
CA ASN A 933 18.29 26.40 -45.81
C ASN A 933 18.21 27.77 -45.14
N ARG A 934 17.02 28.12 -44.62
CA ARG A 934 16.80 29.38 -43.89
C ARG A 934 17.23 29.34 -42.42
N LYS A 935 17.61 28.15 -41.91
CA LYS A 935 17.91 27.87 -40.49
C LYS A 935 16.79 28.34 -39.56
N ILE A 936 15.55 28.00 -39.91
CA ILE A 936 14.37 28.33 -39.10
C ILE A 936 14.21 27.29 -38.00
N THR A 937 14.11 27.74 -36.75
CA THR A 937 13.85 26.87 -35.59
C THR A 937 12.34 26.65 -35.43
N ILE A 938 11.92 25.40 -35.24
CA ILE A 938 10.52 25.02 -35.06
C ILE A 938 10.25 24.78 -33.57
N TYR A 939 9.20 25.39 -33.04
CA TYR A 939 8.74 25.19 -31.67
C TYR A 939 7.37 24.54 -31.69
N ILE A 940 7.25 23.32 -31.17
CA ILE A 940 5.97 22.65 -30.94
C ILE A 940 5.58 22.88 -29.49
N CYS A 941 4.52 23.65 -29.27
CA CYS A 941 4.17 24.15 -27.95
C CYS A 941 2.78 23.70 -27.53
N ALA A 942 2.65 23.28 -26.27
CA ALA A 942 1.36 23.00 -25.66
C ALA A 942 1.25 23.52 -24.24
N ILE A 943 0.01 23.76 -23.80
CA ILE A 943 -0.26 24.19 -22.44
C ILE A 943 0.10 23.07 -21.47
N THR A 944 -0.35 21.85 -21.76
CA THR A 944 -0.05 20.67 -20.93
C THR A 944 0.14 19.41 -21.78
N GLY A 945 0.83 18.41 -21.23
CA GLY A 945 1.07 17.14 -21.92
C GLY A 945 2.11 16.28 -21.21
N PHE A 946 2.21 15.02 -21.62
CA PHE A 946 3.09 14.05 -20.98
C PHE A 946 4.57 14.25 -21.34
N LEU A 947 5.45 14.08 -20.34
CA LEU A 947 6.90 14.13 -20.55
C LEU A 947 7.37 13.05 -21.52
N GLU A 948 6.87 11.82 -21.37
CA GLU A 948 7.18 10.67 -22.24
C GLU A 948 6.85 10.98 -23.73
N SER A 949 5.76 11.72 -23.96
CA SER A 949 5.31 12.08 -25.29
C SER A 949 6.18 13.15 -25.93
N LYS A 950 6.72 14.09 -25.14
CA LYS A 950 7.72 15.05 -25.62
C LYS A 950 8.94 14.31 -26.19
N GLU A 951 9.47 13.33 -25.47
CA GLU A 951 10.63 12.55 -25.91
C GLU A 951 10.32 11.72 -27.15
N SER A 952 9.17 11.05 -27.18
CA SER A 952 8.70 10.24 -28.31
C SER A 952 8.53 11.06 -29.60
N ILE A 953 7.96 12.26 -29.52
CA ILE A 953 7.82 13.15 -30.68
C ILE A 953 9.20 13.59 -31.17
N LEU A 954 10.08 14.05 -30.27
CA LEU A 954 11.44 14.48 -30.65
C LEU A 954 12.18 13.36 -31.38
N GLN A 955 12.17 12.14 -30.84
CA GLN A 955 12.80 10.97 -31.47
C GLN A 955 12.26 10.72 -32.87
N LYS A 956 10.93 10.73 -33.07
CA LYS A 956 10.32 10.46 -34.39
C LYS A 956 10.58 11.57 -35.40
N LEU A 957 10.68 12.81 -34.96
CA LEU A 957 10.92 13.96 -35.84
C LEU A 957 12.42 14.15 -36.17
N THR A 958 13.35 13.49 -35.46
CA THR A 958 14.80 13.57 -35.79
C THR A 958 15.12 13.21 -37.24
N LYS A 959 14.34 12.32 -37.87
CA LYS A 959 14.53 11.90 -39.27
C LYS A 959 14.48 13.05 -40.28
N PHE A 960 13.81 14.15 -39.95
CA PHE A 960 13.72 15.32 -40.80
C PHE A 960 14.98 16.20 -40.77
N ASN A 961 15.86 16.00 -39.78
CA ASN A 961 17.09 16.78 -39.59
C ASN A 961 16.80 18.30 -39.60
N LEU A 962 15.75 18.69 -38.89
CA LEU A 962 15.30 20.05 -38.64
C LEU A 962 15.61 20.44 -37.18
N ASP A 963 15.75 21.72 -36.93
CA ASP A 963 15.93 22.27 -35.58
C ASP A 963 14.56 22.40 -34.90
N ILE A 964 14.20 21.42 -34.07
CA ILE A 964 12.87 21.30 -33.44
C ILE A 964 13.01 21.29 -31.92
N GLU A 965 12.24 22.15 -31.26
CA GLU A 965 12.09 22.22 -29.81
C GLU A 965 10.63 21.96 -29.41
N ILE A 966 10.42 21.24 -28.30
CA ILE A 966 9.08 20.97 -27.77
C ILE A 966 8.93 21.62 -26.39
N LEU A 967 7.95 22.51 -26.26
CA LEU A 967 7.69 23.30 -25.05
C LEU A 967 6.33 22.94 -24.47
N ILE A 968 6.32 22.30 -23.31
CA ILE A 968 5.12 22.00 -22.52
C ILE A 968 5.24 22.80 -21.23
N VAL A 969 4.22 23.57 -20.87
CA VAL A 969 4.26 24.38 -19.65
C VAL A 969 3.95 23.54 -18.42
N ASP A 970 2.81 22.84 -18.45
CA ASP A 970 2.37 21.96 -17.37
C ASP A 970 2.62 20.51 -17.78
N ILE A 971 3.77 20.00 -17.37
CA ILE A 971 4.23 18.65 -17.68
C ILE A 971 3.46 17.65 -16.83
N LEU A 972 2.95 16.60 -17.47
CA LEU A 972 2.30 15.47 -16.82
C LEU A 972 3.24 14.24 -16.81
N ASP A 973 3.10 13.42 -15.79
CA ASP A 973 3.78 12.14 -15.65
C ASP A 973 2.80 10.99 -15.33
N ASN A 974 3.33 9.81 -14.97
CA ASN A 974 2.49 8.65 -14.68
C ASN A 974 1.61 8.82 -13.44
N THR A 975 1.95 9.74 -12.52
CA THR A 975 1.09 10.05 -11.36
C THR A 975 -0.17 10.81 -11.73
N ASP A 976 -0.20 11.47 -12.89
CA ASP A 976 -1.36 12.19 -13.43
C ASP A 976 -2.34 11.29 -14.20
N LYS A 977 -1.96 10.03 -14.45
CA LYS A 977 -2.85 9.00 -15.03
C LYS A 977 -3.68 8.40 -13.90
N CYS A 978 -5.00 8.63 -13.93
CA CYS A 978 -5.86 8.34 -12.78
C CYS A 978 -5.91 6.86 -12.36
N PHE A 979 -5.58 5.92 -13.27
CA PHE A 979 -5.54 4.48 -12.97
C PHE A 979 -4.15 3.85 -13.15
N ASP A 980 -3.09 4.66 -13.15
CA ASP A 980 -1.72 4.18 -12.99
C ASP A 980 -1.50 3.67 -11.56
N ALA A 981 -0.50 2.81 -11.36
CA ALA A 981 -0.16 2.28 -10.05
C ALA A 981 0.34 3.37 -9.08
N ASN A 982 0.89 4.46 -9.62
CA ASN A 982 1.39 5.59 -8.84
C ASN A 982 0.34 6.69 -8.58
N SER A 983 -0.90 6.51 -9.04
CA SER A 983 -2.01 7.45 -8.83
C SER A 983 -2.35 7.56 -7.33
N LYS A 984 -2.45 8.80 -6.83
CA LYS A 984 -2.80 9.09 -5.43
C LYS A 984 -4.30 9.36 -5.20
N ILE A 985 -5.14 9.14 -6.22
CA ILE A 985 -6.58 9.45 -6.16
C ILE A 985 -7.33 8.50 -5.22
N PHE A 986 -6.90 7.24 -5.17
CA PHE A 986 -7.53 6.19 -4.38
C PHE A 986 -6.61 5.74 -3.27
N GLU A 987 -7.14 5.62 -2.05
CA GLU A 987 -6.38 5.22 -0.86
C GLU A 987 -6.19 3.69 -0.80
N ASN A 988 -7.11 2.92 -1.38
CA ASN A 988 -7.12 1.46 -1.36
C ASN A 988 -7.15 0.89 -2.80
N HIS A 989 -6.41 -0.19 -3.02
CA HIS A 989 -6.33 -0.92 -4.30
C HIS A 989 -7.68 -1.45 -4.81
N LEU A 990 -8.60 -1.84 -3.93
CA LEU A 990 -9.95 -2.28 -4.30
C LEU A 990 -10.79 -1.14 -4.88
N GLU A 991 -10.71 0.07 -4.31
CA GLU A 991 -11.38 1.25 -4.86
C GLU A 991 -10.83 1.60 -6.24
N HIS A 992 -9.50 1.58 -6.39
CA HIS A 992 -8.82 1.81 -7.66
C HIS A 992 -9.31 0.83 -8.73
N LYS A 993 -9.28 -0.48 -8.42
CA LYS A 993 -9.72 -1.54 -9.33
C LYS A 993 -11.19 -1.38 -9.71
N LYS A 994 -12.07 -1.16 -8.73
CA LYS A 994 -13.51 -0.99 -8.96
C LYS A 994 -13.80 0.26 -9.79
N ALA A 995 -13.17 1.39 -9.49
CA ALA A 995 -13.32 2.63 -10.26
C ALA A 995 -12.83 2.47 -11.71
N LYS A 996 -11.71 1.75 -11.92
CA LYS A 996 -11.19 1.41 -13.25
C LYS A 996 -12.15 0.51 -14.01
N GLU A 997 -12.71 -0.51 -13.37
CA GLU A 997 -13.71 -1.40 -13.97
C GLU A 997 -14.97 -0.64 -14.40
N ILE A 998 -15.51 0.24 -13.55
CA ILE A 998 -16.67 1.09 -13.90
C ILE A 998 -16.34 1.96 -15.12
N CYS A 999 -15.17 2.61 -15.12
CA CYS A 999 -14.74 3.47 -16.22
C CYS A 999 -14.49 2.68 -17.51
N LEU A 1000 -13.97 1.45 -17.42
CA LEU A 1000 -13.83 0.55 -18.57
C LEU A 1000 -15.20 0.16 -19.14
N GLN A 1001 -16.12 -0.32 -18.29
CA GLN A 1001 -17.45 -0.76 -18.74
C GLN A 1001 -18.24 0.37 -19.39
N LYS A 1002 -18.35 1.54 -18.72
CA LYS A 1002 -19.04 2.70 -19.31
C LYS A 1002 -18.25 3.25 -20.50
N GLY A 1003 -16.92 3.26 -20.42
CA GLY A 1003 -16.01 3.71 -21.48
C GLY A 1003 -16.12 2.89 -22.76
N GLU A 1004 -16.28 1.57 -22.68
CA GLU A 1004 -16.45 0.68 -23.84
C GLU A 1004 -17.74 0.98 -24.60
N ILE A 1005 -18.80 1.33 -23.88
CA ILE A 1005 -20.08 1.74 -24.46
C ILE A 1005 -19.94 3.13 -25.13
N LEU A 1006 -19.24 4.06 -24.48
CA LEU A 1006 -19.09 5.45 -24.95
C LEU A 1006 -18.10 5.58 -26.13
N VAL A 1007 -16.94 4.94 -26.01
CA VAL A 1007 -15.80 4.99 -26.94
C VAL A 1007 -15.08 3.62 -26.94
N GLN A 1008 -15.66 2.65 -27.64
CA GLN A 1008 -15.19 1.25 -27.70
C GLN A 1008 -13.68 1.06 -27.90
N LYS A 1009 -13.04 1.86 -28.76
CA LYS A 1009 -11.60 1.72 -29.04
C LYS A 1009 -10.68 2.25 -27.94
N ASN A 1010 -11.15 3.19 -27.13
CA ASN A 1010 -10.34 3.90 -26.14
C ASN A 1010 -11.19 4.18 -24.89
N PRO A 1011 -11.57 3.13 -24.15
CA PRO A 1011 -12.52 3.25 -23.04
C PRO A 1011 -11.98 4.08 -21.87
N LEU A 1012 -10.66 4.19 -21.72
CA LEU A 1012 -9.98 5.00 -20.71
C LEU A 1012 -9.31 6.25 -21.30
N GLY A 1013 -9.78 6.71 -22.46
CA GLY A 1013 -9.20 7.84 -23.18
C GLY A 1013 -8.14 7.40 -24.19
N PHE A 1014 -7.90 8.24 -25.19
CA PHE A 1014 -7.04 7.92 -26.33
C PHE A 1014 -5.63 7.49 -25.89
N SER A 1015 -5.14 6.36 -26.43
CA SER A 1015 -3.84 5.79 -26.07
C SER A 1015 -3.66 5.51 -24.56
N ASN A 1016 -4.75 5.20 -23.84
CA ASN A 1016 -4.77 5.04 -22.37
C ASN A 1016 -4.21 6.28 -21.65
N GLY A 1017 -4.65 7.46 -22.10
CA GLY A 1017 -4.24 8.72 -21.50
C GLY A 1017 -4.68 8.84 -20.03
N GLU A 1018 -5.83 8.25 -19.67
CA GLU A 1018 -6.34 8.20 -18.29
C GLU A 1018 -6.35 9.58 -17.59
N THR A 1019 -6.47 10.67 -18.36
CA THR A 1019 -6.36 12.03 -17.80
C THR A 1019 -7.70 12.50 -17.22
N LEU A 1020 -7.62 13.47 -16.31
CA LEU A 1020 -8.77 14.14 -15.71
C LEU A 1020 -8.70 15.66 -15.98
N ILE A 1021 -8.53 16.03 -17.25
CA ILE A 1021 -8.25 17.41 -17.65
C ILE A 1021 -9.29 17.91 -18.67
N ALA A 1022 -9.70 19.17 -18.57
CA ALA A 1022 -10.39 19.89 -19.64
C ALA A 1022 -9.95 21.35 -19.72
N PHE A 1023 -10.23 21.99 -20.85
CA PHE A 1023 -9.99 23.42 -21.08
C PHE A 1023 -11.31 24.17 -21.25
N PRO A 1024 -11.34 25.51 -21.17
CA PRO A 1024 -12.59 26.28 -21.19
C PRO A 1024 -13.50 26.01 -22.39
N ILE A 1025 -12.91 25.68 -23.54
CA ILE A 1025 -13.64 25.52 -24.81
C ILE A 1025 -13.69 24.07 -25.31
N ASN A 1026 -12.87 23.17 -24.75
CA ASN A 1026 -12.71 21.82 -25.27
C ASN A 1026 -12.18 20.85 -24.20
N CYS A 1027 -12.57 19.58 -24.28
CA CYS A 1027 -12.07 18.51 -23.42
C CYS A 1027 -11.20 17.54 -24.26
N PRO A 1028 -9.92 17.32 -23.93
CA PRO A 1028 -9.04 16.36 -24.61
C PRO A 1028 -9.65 14.95 -24.67
N ASN A 1029 -9.44 14.22 -25.77
CA ASN A 1029 -9.94 12.85 -25.92
C ASN A 1029 -9.09 11.81 -25.16
N ASN A 1030 -7.96 12.24 -24.59
CA ASN A 1030 -7.18 11.49 -23.61
C ASN A 1030 -7.86 11.43 -22.23
N THR A 1031 -8.79 12.37 -21.95
CA THR A 1031 -9.58 12.36 -20.72
C THR A 1031 -10.59 11.23 -20.75
N LEU A 1032 -10.95 10.69 -19.58
CA LEU A 1032 -11.90 9.58 -19.50
C LEU A 1032 -13.23 9.92 -20.23
N PRO A 1033 -13.74 9.04 -21.11
CA PRO A 1033 -14.95 9.27 -21.90
C PRO A 1033 -16.19 9.66 -21.09
N ILE A 1034 -16.31 9.15 -19.86
CA ILE A 1034 -17.41 9.45 -18.93
C ILE A 1034 -17.59 10.95 -18.67
N PHE A 1035 -16.53 11.74 -18.85
CA PHE A 1035 -16.54 13.18 -18.62
C PHE A 1035 -16.90 14.01 -19.86
N TRP A 1036 -16.79 13.49 -21.08
CA TRP A 1036 -16.92 14.34 -22.29
C TRP A 1036 -17.73 13.75 -23.44
N LYS A 1037 -17.92 12.43 -23.50
CA LYS A 1037 -18.61 11.80 -24.63
C LYS A 1037 -20.11 11.82 -24.40
N LYS A 1038 -20.85 12.55 -25.24
CA LYS A 1038 -22.31 12.54 -25.23
C LYS A 1038 -22.88 11.44 -26.12
N THR A 1039 -23.91 10.77 -25.63
CA THR A 1039 -24.73 9.82 -26.39
C THR A 1039 -26.20 10.06 -26.11
N LYS A 1040 -27.11 9.24 -26.68
CA LYS A 1040 -28.55 9.34 -26.36
C LYS A 1040 -28.83 9.01 -24.89
N THR A 1041 -27.99 8.18 -24.28
CA THR A 1041 -28.17 7.63 -22.93
C THR A 1041 -27.12 8.14 -21.94
N TRP A 1042 -26.24 9.05 -22.36
CA TRP A 1042 -25.18 9.59 -21.50
C TRP A 1042 -25.02 11.09 -21.67
N GLN A 1043 -25.13 11.82 -20.57
CA GLN A 1043 -24.90 13.27 -20.44
C GLN A 1043 -23.58 13.52 -19.68
N PRO A 1044 -22.52 13.95 -20.37
CA PRO A 1044 -21.24 14.28 -19.75
C PRO A 1044 -21.23 15.70 -19.16
N LEU A 1045 -20.35 15.94 -18.17
CA LEU A 1045 -20.13 17.29 -17.61
C LEU A 1045 -19.36 18.22 -18.58
N PHE A 1046 -18.38 17.69 -19.31
CA PHE A 1046 -17.46 18.44 -20.14
C PHE A 1046 -17.57 18.02 -21.62
N GLU A 1047 -18.76 18.14 -22.20
CA GLU A 1047 -19.07 17.71 -23.58
C GLU A 1047 -18.02 18.19 -24.61
N ARG A 1048 -17.39 17.26 -25.34
CA ARG A 1048 -16.50 17.57 -26.47
C ARG A 1048 -17.34 17.79 -27.73
N THR A 1049 -17.15 18.92 -28.40
CA THR A 1049 -17.77 19.21 -29.71
C THR A 1049 -16.93 18.55 -30.79
N SER A 1050 -17.56 17.69 -31.60
CA SER A 1050 -16.95 16.98 -32.73
C SER A 1050 -16.71 17.88 -33.93
#